data_AF-A0A839DVS2-F1
#
_entry.id   AF-A0A839DVS2-F1
#
_cell.length_a   1.000
_cell.length_b   1.000
_cell.length_c   1.000
_cell.angle_alpha   90.00
_cell.angle_beta   90.00
_cell.angle_gamma   90.00
#
_symmetry.space_group_name_H-M   'P 1'
#
loop_
_entity.id
_entity.type
_entity.pdbx_description
1 polymer ?
#
loop_
_entity_poly.entity_id
_entity_poly.type
_entity_poly.pdbx_seq_one_letter_code
_entity_poly.pdbx_strand_id
1 'polypeptide(L)'
;MAAGWRLFRRVAGRSRGVTAHFGVLALTSAALVTPAGVATPAHAEPDSADGGAVSERTVGWETYRQLDELTRSRGSERTRQFSSFARDGSNDDGFAGTYSCLRTTSEGCVIAERAGAGEIASIWFTREPLGDVTATGNITVELDGKTVLDAPLSDVVSGRIGAPFVWPLVGNADDTEGGAVIKVPMPYRESMRITVDDNPYFYHVDHRVFPDAEDVSTFDPTDPASDVVRKLRRFGIDDPKPPAPTAEVAREDFSLEPGESEQLATLRGPASIDELRLRIPQVAASPRVVDDGRAFGAGGGSEFRAAVAPNNEGVRITRRFDPQIGHQTATMLVDGQPAGEWRSGPAVAGQWGTQNIEVPERMTEGKSSLRITNRFVSSELDFNEFRYEVHSLVDGEWVRTDVLNLGPTHPGEEQAHDYSITNQVFERDKLVSRYPTPPEKVAASDEVLRSTRLRITFDGHTTVDAPIGEFFGSGLGEYDVRRMMSSIDAGSGGWYTSWWPMPFNRTATVELVNTGDVPIERATLEAGSVPSERVGPGTGRGYFHATHKRGATVQGEDWNFLTARGSGTFYGVTHSMRGRIPPHGKERTTEPLSSRDHAMANIRNYLEGDERFYVNGSSSPSWHGTGSEDFYESGWYFRSGTTYSMPLAGNPAYERYGDGCKYDCTGAYRLMIPDAVPFSDGIVAGIEHGPSNNEPGLYSSTAYWYGGLPSGTERTDRIDLADRSSRAKHSYKAGGEKVETLTSTFVGLRDPEPLTRETTTASGRVGFEVDISESNNGVRLRRLSDQAQSHQKVRVRVDGKTVGTWLQPLGNRSHRWLQDGFDIPPAMTAGKSSIRVELVPVGNGPDWSASRYTVFSHK
;
A
#
# COMPACT_ATOMS: atom_id res chain seq x y z
N MET A 1 -13.16 26.22 -17.95
CA MET A 1 -12.48 27.44 -18.46
C MET A 1 -11.36 26.99 -19.37
N ALA A 2 -11.29 27.51 -20.60
CA ALA A 2 -10.32 27.10 -21.61
C ALA A 2 -9.12 28.06 -21.66
N ALA A 3 -7.91 27.53 -21.49
CA ALA A 3 -6.63 28.11 -21.91
C ALA A 3 -5.70 26.90 -22.14
N GLY A 4 -5.03 26.70 -23.27
CA GLY A 4 -4.40 27.65 -24.16
C GLY A 4 -2.91 27.27 -24.24
N TRP A 5 -2.62 26.11 -24.85
CA TRP A 5 -1.24 25.63 -25.09
C TRP A 5 -0.45 26.65 -25.92
N ARG A 6 0.67 27.14 -25.38
CA ARG A 6 1.74 27.78 -26.15
C ARG A 6 3.10 27.27 -25.71
N LEU A 7 3.74 26.56 -26.64
CA LEU A 7 5.17 26.22 -26.65
C LEU A 7 6.04 27.47 -26.42
N PHE A 8 7.06 27.37 -25.57
CA PHE A 8 8.21 28.27 -25.58
C PHE A 8 9.49 27.53 -25.95
N ARG A 9 10.00 27.83 -27.15
CA ARG A 9 11.41 27.65 -27.53
C ARG A 9 12.25 28.67 -26.74
N ARG A 10 13.31 28.24 -26.04
CA ARG A 10 14.39 29.13 -25.58
C ARG A 10 15.61 28.97 -26.49
N VAL A 11 16.00 30.08 -27.11
CA VAL A 11 17.25 30.28 -27.84
C VAL A 11 18.30 30.82 -26.87
N ALA A 12 19.54 30.37 -27.07
CA ALA A 12 20.74 30.69 -26.30
C ALA A 12 21.14 32.17 -26.31
N GLY A 13 21.85 32.60 -25.26
CA GLY A 13 22.42 33.95 -25.12
C GLY A 13 23.51 34.06 -24.04
N ARG A 14 24.72 33.62 -24.42
CA ARG A 14 26.09 34.00 -23.99
C ARG A 14 26.34 34.89 -22.73
N SER A 15 27.17 34.30 -21.86
CA SER A 15 28.46 34.78 -21.28
C SER A 15 28.55 36.07 -20.46
N ARG A 16 29.02 35.94 -19.22
CA ARG A 16 30.10 36.76 -18.64
C ARG A 16 31.01 35.88 -17.78
N GLY A 17 32.31 35.92 -18.09
CA GLY A 17 33.35 35.24 -17.32
C GLY A 17 33.80 36.08 -16.12
N VAL A 18 34.29 35.38 -15.10
CA VAL A 18 35.22 35.92 -14.10
C VAL A 18 36.27 34.84 -13.84
N THR A 19 37.48 35.14 -14.30
CA THR A 19 38.75 34.52 -13.92
C THR A 19 39.12 34.96 -12.50
N ALA A 20 39.59 34.06 -11.63
CA ALA A 20 40.78 34.27 -10.81
C ALA A 20 41.19 33.04 -9.98
N HIS A 21 42.40 32.57 -10.29
CA HIS A 21 43.51 32.21 -9.39
C HIS A 21 43.45 31.02 -8.42
N PHE A 22 44.24 30.02 -8.83
CA PHE A 22 45.00 29.09 -8.00
C PHE A 22 45.72 29.76 -6.82
N GLY A 23 45.55 29.17 -5.64
CA GLY A 23 46.37 29.39 -4.46
C GLY A 23 46.64 28.06 -3.76
N VAL A 24 47.85 27.54 -3.97
CA VAL A 24 48.42 26.38 -3.27
C VAL A 24 48.70 26.78 -1.83
N LEU A 25 48.25 25.99 -0.85
CA LEU A 25 48.89 25.93 0.46
C LEU A 25 48.90 24.51 1.00
N ALA A 26 50.11 23.96 1.02
CA ALA A 26 50.46 22.74 1.73
C ALA A 26 50.53 23.04 3.24
N LEU A 27 49.94 22.17 4.05
CA LEU A 27 50.27 22.04 5.47
C LEU A 27 50.34 20.55 5.80
N THR A 28 51.58 20.09 5.91
CA THR A 28 52.02 18.83 6.47
C THR A 28 51.73 18.78 7.96
N SER A 29 51.19 17.66 8.45
CA SER A 29 51.26 17.28 9.86
C SER A 29 51.48 15.78 9.92
N ALA A 30 52.70 15.39 10.30
CA ALA A 30 53.11 14.02 10.52
C ALA A 30 52.65 13.54 11.90
N ALA A 31 52.09 12.33 11.96
CA ALA A 31 52.00 11.57 13.20
C ALA A 31 52.21 10.08 12.91
N LEU A 32 53.43 9.64 13.25
CA LEU A 32 53.88 8.33 13.74
C LEU A 32 53.01 7.09 13.44
N VAL A 33 53.56 6.23 12.58
CA VAL A 33 53.17 4.83 12.39
C VAL A 33 53.83 3.97 13.47
N THR A 34 53.02 3.23 14.24
CA THR A 34 53.43 2.04 14.99
C THR A 34 52.86 0.79 14.30
N PRO A 35 53.58 -0.35 14.25
CA PRO A 35 53.09 -1.54 13.57
C PRO A 35 52.10 -2.27 14.47
N ALA A 36 50.84 -2.36 14.04
CA ALA A 36 49.84 -3.23 14.66
C ALA A 36 50.13 -4.69 14.28
N GLY A 37 50.18 -5.55 15.29
CA GLY A 37 50.38 -6.98 15.15
C GLY A 37 49.25 -7.66 14.38
N VAL A 38 49.63 -8.75 13.72
CA VAL A 38 48.73 -9.70 13.05
C VAL A 38 47.77 -10.27 14.08
N ALA A 39 46.51 -9.85 14.04
CA ALA A 39 45.40 -10.53 14.70
C ALA A 39 44.67 -11.36 13.65
N THR A 40 44.66 -12.67 13.86
CA THR A 40 43.77 -13.63 13.20
C THR A 40 42.32 -13.15 13.22
N PRO A 41 41.52 -13.33 12.15
CA PRO A 41 40.11 -12.99 12.18
C PRO A 41 39.42 -13.93 13.17
N ALA A 42 39.03 -13.40 14.32
CA ALA A 42 38.12 -14.07 15.21
C ALA A 42 36.80 -14.26 14.47
N HIS A 43 36.32 -15.50 14.41
CA HIS A 43 34.94 -15.80 14.06
C HIS A 43 34.05 -14.97 15.00
N ALA A 44 33.21 -14.12 14.43
CA ALA A 44 32.11 -13.53 15.16
C ALA A 44 31.17 -14.68 15.53
N GLU A 45 31.18 -15.05 16.81
CA GLU A 45 30.08 -15.83 17.38
C GLU A 45 28.78 -15.02 17.23
N PRO A 46 27.65 -15.69 16.99
CA PRO A 46 26.36 -15.01 16.90
C PRO A 46 26.08 -14.35 18.25
N ASP A 47 25.81 -13.04 18.24
CA ASP A 47 25.31 -12.34 19.41
C ASP A 47 24.11 -13.13 19.95
N SER A 48 24.30 -13.67 21.16
CA SER A 48 23.26 -14.34 21.92
C SER A 48 22.10 -13.36 22.09
N ALA A 49 20.97 -13.69 21.49
CA ALA A 49 19.69 -13.03 21.71
C ALA A 49 19.47 -12.87 23.22
N ASP A 50 19.51 -11.63 23.68
CA ASP A 50 19.03 -11.28 25.01
C ASP A 50 17.56 -11.71 25.07
N GLY A 51 17.23 -12.57 26.04
CA GLY A 51 15.90 -13.14 26.25
C GLY A 51 14.90 -12.10 26.75
N GLY A 52 14.70 -11.02 25.99
CA GLY A 52 13.62 -10.07 26.17
C GLY A 52 12.28 -10.74 25.84
N ALA A 53 11.27 -10.48 26.67
CA ALA A 53 9.90 -10.91 26.40
C ALA A 53 9.53 -10.54 24.96
N VAL A 54 8.99 -11.51 24.20
CA VAL A 54 8.50 -11.27 22.84
C VAL A 54 7.37 -10.23 22.95
N SER A 55 7.59 -9.03 22.41
CA SER A 55 6.58 -7.96 22.37
C SER A 55 5.24 -8.49 21.86
N GLU A 56 4.15 -8.08 22.50
CA GLU A 56 2.83 -8.51 22.07
C GLU A 56 2.34 -7.82 20.78
N ARG A 57 3.10 -6.85 20.25
CA ARG A 57 2.70 -6.04 19.08
C ARG A 57 3.89 -5.80 18.15
N THR A 58 3.65 -5.86 16.85
CA THR A 58 4.61 -5.36 15.84
C THR A 58 4.44 -3.85 15.71
N VAL A 59 5.47 -3.07 16.07
CA VAL A 59 5.46 -1.60 16.09
C VAL A 59 6.73 -1.10 15.39
N GLY A 60 6.62 0.02 14.68
CA GLY A 60 7.70 0.63 13.93
C GLY A 60 8.23 -0.31 12.85
N TRP A 61 9.56 -0.40 12.78
CA TRP A 61 10.26 -1.24 11.82
C TRP A 61 9.98 -2.74 11.96
N GLU A 62 9.54 -3.21 13.13
CA GLU A 62 9.20 -4.63 13.33
C GLU A 62 8.06 -5.08 12.42
N THR A 63 7.18 -4.17 12.00
CA THR A 63 6.14 -4.43 11.00
C THR A 63 6.70 -4.96 9.68
N TYR A 64 7.88 -4.50 9.25
CA TYR A 64 8.55 -4.99 8.03
C TYR A 64 9.54 -6.12 8.30
N ARG A 65 10.02 -6.26 9.54
CA ARG A 65 10.94 -7.34 9.93
C ARG A 65 10.19 -8.65 10.14
N GLN A 66 8.99 -8.61 10.73
CA GLN A 66 8.22 -9.78 11.17
C GLN A 66 6.99 -10.03 10.29
N LEU A 67 7.19 -10.16 8.97
CA LEU A 67 6.10 -10.39 8.00
C LEU A 67 5.51 -11.82 8.06
N ASP A 68 6.14 -12.73 8.81
CA ASP A 68 5.59 -14.03 9.22
C ASP A 68 4.47 -13.87 10.28
N GLU A 69 4.41 -12.73 10.98
CA GLU A 69 3.44 -12.46 12.04
C GLU A 69 2.13 -11.79 11.56
N LEU A 70 1.90 -11.68 10.24
CA LEU A 70 0.66 -11.10 9.69
C LEU A 70 -0.62 -11.86 10.10
N THR A 71 -0.48 -13.11 10.53
CA THR A 71 -1.57 -13.97 11.02
C THR A 71 -2.02 -13.63 12.45
N ARG A 72 -1.24 -12.83 13.18
CA ARG A 72 -1.47 -12.50 14.59
C ARG A 72 -2.71 -11.61 14.74
N SER A 73 -3.53 -11.89 15.75
CA SER A 73 -4.57 -10.95 16.16
C SER A 73 -3.95 -9.63 16.60
N ARG A 74 -4.46 -8.53 16.06
CA ARG A 74 -4.08 -7.17 16.48
C ARG A 74 -4.90 -6.68 17.70
N GLY A 75 -5.70 -7.55 18.32
CA GLY A 75 -6.43 -7.28 19.55
C GLY A 75 -7.34 -6.05 19.46
N SER A 76 -7.15 -5.10 20.38
CA SER A 76 -7.91 -3.84 20.44
C SER A 76 -7.32 -2.71 19.60
N GLU A 77 -6.21 -2.95 18.89
CA GLU A 77 -5.63 -2.00 17.93
C GLU A 77 -6.69 -1.56 16.91
N ARG A 78 -6.54 -0.33 16.41
CA ARG A 78 -7.38 0.21 15.34
C ARG A 78 -6.53 0.95 14.33
N THR A 79 -7.01 0.97 13.10
CA THR A 79 -6.46 1.83 12.05
C THR A 79 -7.48 2.88 11.68
N ARG A 80 -7.01 4.11 11.46
CA ARG A 80 -7.81 5.27 11.06
C ARG A 80 -7.05 6.11 10.04
N GLN A 81 -7.79 6.92 9.30
CA GLN A 81 -7.24 7.85 8.34
C GLN A 81 -7.68 9.29 8.66
N PHE A 82 -6.75 10.23 8.56
CA PHE A 82 -7.07 11.62 8.29
C PHE A 82 -6.92 11.85 6.80
N SER A 83 -7.86 12.53 6.17
CA SER A 83 -7.78 12.87 4.76
C SER A 83 -8.45 14.21 4.50
N SER A 84 -8.26 14.72 3.28
CA SER A 84 -8.92 15.92 2.78
C SER A 84 -10.35 15.71 2.29
N PHE A 85 -10.96 14.53 2.51
CA PHE A 85 -12.30 14.19 2.05
C PHE A 85 -13.33 15.31 2.29
N ALA A 86 -14.27 15.45 1.35
CA ALA A 86 -15.30 16.46 1.39
C ALA A 86 -16.30 16.19 2.52
N ARG A 87 -16.23 17.02 3.56
CA ARG A 87 -17.02 16.80 4.77
C ARG A 87 -18.51 17.06 4.56
N ASP A 88 -18.91 17.67 3.45
CA ASP A 88 -20.31 17.87 3.07
C ASP A 88 -20.87 16.77 2.16
N GLY A 89 -20.08 15.72 1.87
CA GLY A 89 -20.47 14.62 0.98
C GLY A 89 -20.45 14.99 -0.51
N SER A 90 -19.87 16.15 -0.87
CA SER A 90 -19.50 16.43 -2.25
C SER A 90 -18.22 15.68 -2.65
N ASN A 91 -17.73 15.94 -3.87
CA ASN A 91 -16.45 15.44 -4.37
C ASN A 91 -15.38 16.55 -4.31
N ASP A 92 -15.48 17.49 -3.36
CA ASP A 92 -14.45 18.53 -3.10
C ASP A 92 -13.40 18.01 -2.12
N ASP A 93 -12.81 16.85 -2.41
CA ASP A 93 -11.88 16.12 -1.53
C ASP A 93 -10.48 16.74 -1.46
N GLY A 94 -10.33 17.92 -2.06
CA GLY A 94 -9.06 18.61 -2.16
C GLY A 94 -9.07 19.70 -3.22
N PHE A 95 -9.98 19.70 -4.19
CA PHE A 95 -9.96 20.63 -5.34
C PHE A 95 -9.92 22.12 -4.94
N ALA A 96 -10.74 22.54 -3.98
CA ALA A 96 -10.73 23.91 -3.46
C ALA A 96 -9.85 24.07 -2.21
N GLY A 97 -9.33 22.97 -1.66
CA GLY A 97 -8.59 22.94 -0.40
C GLY A 97 -9.45 23.19 0.84
N THR A 98 -10.78 23.18 0.72
CA THR A 98 -11.74 23.57 1.78
C THR A 98 -11.58 22.73 3.05
N TYR A 99 -11.35 21.42 2.88
CA TYR A 99 -11.34 20.43 3.96
C TYR A 99 -9.94 19.91 4.31
N SER A 100 -8.92 20.42 3.62
CA SER A 100 -7.55 19.93 3.68
C SER A 100 -6.82 20.25 5.00
N CYS A 101 -7.26 21.27 5.73
CA CYS A 101 -6.74 21.56 7.07
C CYS A 101 -7.73 21.11 8.14
N LEU A 102 -7.24 20.44 9.19
CA LEU A 102 -7.98 20.30 10.45
C LEU A 102 -8.17 21.69 11.08
N ARG A 103 -7.11 22.49 11.06
CA ARG A 103 -7.07 23.90 11.48
C ARG A 103 -5.80 24.57 10.94
N THR A 104 -5.83 25.89 10.83
CA THR A 104 -4.66 26.71 10.49
C THR A 104 -4.11 27.37 11.75
N THR A 105 -2.79 27.37 11.90
CA THR A 105 -2.05 28.04 12.98
C THR A 105 -1.03 29.03 12.41
N SER A 106 -0.27 29.69 13.28
CA SER A 106 0.93 30.42 12.86
C SER A 106 2.06 29.52 12.35
N GLU A 107 2.00 28.22 12.63
CA GLU A 107 2.97 27.20 12.18
C GLU A 107 2.56 26.55 10.84
N GLY A 108 1.34 26.81 10.34
CA GLY A 108 0.85 26.27 9.07
C GLY A 108 -0.51 25.57 9.17
N CYS A 109 -0.80 24.73 8.18
CA CYS A 109 -1.97 23.85 8.09
C CYS A 109 -1.73 22.56 8.88
N VAL A 110 -2.47 22.36 9.97
CA VAL A 110 -2.44 21.09 10.72
C VAL A 110 -3.32 20.08 9.99
N ILE A 111 -2.73 18.95 9.59
CA ILE A 111 -3.40 17.91 8.78
C ILE A 111 -3.70 16.63 9.56
N ALA A 112 -2.97 16.37 10.65
CA ALA A 112 -3.25 15.28 11.57
C ALA A 112 -2.91 15.69 13.00
N GLU A 113 -3.77 15.33 13.96
CA GLU A 113 -3.52 15.55 15.38
C GLU A 113 -4.23 14.49 16.22
N ARG A 114 -3.48 13.83 17.11
CA ARG A 114 -4.01 12.79 17.99
C ARG A 114 -3.33 12.78 19.36
N ALA A 115 -4.09 12.37 20.38
CA ALA A 115 -3.61 12.05 21.72
C ALA A 115 -3.74 10.55 22.02
N GLY A 116 -2.84 10.04 22.85
CA GLY A 116 -2.68 8.62 23.19
C GLY A 116 -1.63 7.92 22.32
N ALA A 117 -1.25 6.69 22.69
CA ALA A 117 -0.29 5.90 21.94
C ALA A 117 -0.79 5.52 20.55
N GLY A 118 0.11 5.45 19.58
CA GLY A 118 -0.20 5.11 18.19
C GLY A 118 1.04 5.09 17.30
N GLU A 119 0.81 5.03 16.00
CA GLU A 119 1.87 5.00 15.00
C GLU A 119 1.37 5.61 13.68
N ILE A 120 2.17 6.49 13.08
CA ILE A 120 1.96 6.91 11.69
C ILE A 120 2.40 5.75 10.80
N ALA A 121 1.52 5.24 9.95
CA ALA A 121 1.78 4.06 9.11
C ALA A 121 2.03 4.43 7.64
N SER A 122 1.32 5.45 7.15
CA SER A 122 1.46 5.95 5.78
C SER A 122 1.05 7.42 5.71
N ILE A 123 1.70 8.17 4.83
CA ILE A 123 1.30 9.52 4.43
C ILE A 123 1.32 9.58 2.92
N TRP A 124 0.27 10.14 2.31
CA TRP A 124 0.18 10.37 0.87
C TRP A 124 -0.28 11.81 0.57
N PHE A 125 0.17 12.36 -0.56
CA PHE A 125 -0.23 13.67 -1.09
C PHE A 125 -0.37 13.62 -2.61
N THR A 126 -1.21 14.50 -3.17
CA THR A 126 -1.08 14.95 -4.57
C THR A 126 -1.48 16.41 -4.69
N ARG A 127 -0.93 17.09 -5.73
CA ARG A 127 -1.17 18.52 -5.94
C ARG A 127 -0.98 18.95 -7.39
N GLU A 128 -1.65 20.02 -7.79
CA GLU A 128 -1.41 20.72 -9.07
C GLU A 128 0.01 21.34 -9.13
N PRO A 129 0.77 21.16 -10.23
CA PRO A 129 0.48 20.29 -11.37
C PRO A 129 0.97 18.84 -11.18
N LEU A 130 0.15 17.86 -11.57
CA LEU A 130 0.55 16.45 -11.78
C LEU A 130 1.29 15.76 -10.59
N GLY A 131 0.98 16.14 -9.35
CA GLY A 131 1.56 15.59 -8.14
C GLY A 131 2.74 16.38 -7.57
N ASP A 132 3.12 17.52 -8.15
CA ASP A 132 4.19 18.34 -7.60
C ASP A 132 3.81 18.96 -6.25
N VAL A 133 4.35 18.38 -5.18
CA VAL A 133 4.13 18.78 -3.79
C VAL A 133 5.03 19.92 -3.31
N THR A 134 5.88 20.51 -4.17
CA THR A 134 6.83 21.56 -3.77
C THR A 134 6.12 22.75 -3.12
N ALA A 135 4.95 23.12 -3.62
CA ALA A 135 4.21 24.27 -3.11
C ALA A 135 3.49 23.99 -1.77
N THR A 136 3.52 22.76 -1.26
CA THR A 136 3.02 22.41 0.09
C THR A 136 3.97 22.88 1.18
N GLY A 137 5.23 23.15 0.81
CA GLY A 137 6.27 23.64 1.70
C GLY A 137 6.86 22.52 2.56
N ASN A 138 7.29 22.88 3.76
CA ASN A 138 7.81 21.91 4.72
C ASN A 138 6.68 21.03 5.26
N ILE A 139 7.03 19.77 5.54
CA ILE A 139 6.27 18.90 6.43
C ILE A 139 6.99 18.83 7.77
N THR A 140 6.25 19.12 8.84
CA THR A 140 6.72 18.99 10.23
C THR A 140 5.93 17.89 10.93
N VAL A 141 6.63 16.87 11.43
CA VAL A 141 6.05 15.80 12.24
C VAL A 141 6.57 15.92 13.67
N GLU A 142 5.64 16.09 14.61
CA GLU A 142 5.92 16.18 16.04
C GLU A 142 5.29 14.99 16.77
N LEU A 143 6.13 14.23 17.47
CA LEU A 143 5.74 13.07 18.26
C LEU A 143 6.18 13.28 19.70
N ASP A 144 5.26 13.11 20.64
CA ASP A 144 5.54 13.22 22.08
C ASP A 144 6.25 14.53 22.48
N GLY A 145 5.87 15.63 21.81
CA GLY A 145 6.45 16.96 22.01
C GLY A 145 7.83 17.19 21.38
N LYS A 146 8.30 16.27 20.51
CA LYS A 146 9.57 16.36 19.79
C LYS A 146 9.33 16.39 18.29
N THR A 147 9.98 17.31 17.58
CA THR A 147 10.05 17.28 16.11
C THR A 147 10.94 16.14 15.66
N VAL A 148 10.40 15.20 14.88
CA VAL A 148 11.13 14.05 14.32
C VAL A 148 11.35 14.16 12.81
N LEU A 149 10.62 15.04 12.14
CA LEU A 149 10.81 15.41 10.74
C LEU A 149 10.46 16.89 10.57
N ASP A 150 11.33 17.65 9.92
CA ASP A 150 11.08 19.03 9.48
C ASP A 150 11.96 19.31 8.25
N ALA A 151 11.36 19.24 7.07
CA ALA A 151 12.05 19.40 5.79
C ALA A 151 11.06 19.73 4.68
N PRO A 152 11.51 20.28 3.53
CA PRO A 152 10.68 20.43 2.35
C PRO A 152 10.07 19.08 1.96
N LEU A 153 8.74 19.01 1.82
CA LEU A 153 8.03 17.77 1.52
C LEU A 153 8.58 17.12 0.24
N SER A 154 8.88 17.92 -0.79
CA SER A 154 9.47 17.47 -2.06
C SER A 154 10.84 16.80 -1.89
N ASP A 155 11.66 17.25 -0.95
CA ASP A 155 12.97 16.64 -0.65
C ASP A 155 12.81 15.35 0.16
N VAL A 156 11.81 15.27 1.04
CA VAL A 156 11.46 14.05 1.77
C VAL A 156 11.04 12.96 0.80
N VAL A 157 10.04 13.23 -0.05
CA VAL A 157 9.45 12.22 -0.94
C VAL A 157 10.38 11.82 -2.09
N SER A 158 11.34 12.68 -2.46
CA SER A 158 12.40 12.36 -3.44
C SER A 158 13.63 11.70 -2.82
N GLY A 159 13.59 11.40 -1.52
CA GLY A 159 14.66 10.75 -0.77
C GLY A 159 15.95 11.55 -0.58
N ARG A 160 15.92 12.88 -0.76
CA ARG A 160 17.11 13.75 -0.70
C ARG A 160 17.61 14.00 0.70
N ILE A 161 16.77 13.79 1.71
CA ILE A 161 17.15 13.95 3.13
C ILE A 161 17.86 12.72 3.70
N GLY A 162 17.97 11.63 2.93
CA GLY A 162 18.68 10.41 3.32
C GLY A 162 17.83 9.43 4.12
N ALA A 163 18.44 8.28 4.44
CA ALA A 163 17.76 7.20 5.15
C ALA A 163 17.26 7.65 6.55
N PRO A 164 16.08 7.19 7.01
CA PRO A 164 15.24 6.16 6.40
C PRO A 164 14.31 6.66 5.28
N PHE A 165 14.32 7.94 4.94
CA PHE A 165 13.52 8.53 3.88
C PHE A 165 14.20 8.34 2.52
N VAL A 166 14.24 7.10 2.04
CA VAL A 166 14.79 6.73 0.72
C VAL A 166 13.88 5.72 0.04
N TRP A 167 13.93 5.64 -1.29
CA TRP A 167 13.14 4.65 -2.03
C TRP A 167 13.47 3.21 -1.58
N PRO A 168 12.45 2.35 -1.36
CA PRO A 168 11.02 2.54 -1.67
C PRO A 168 10.16 2.95 -0.46
N LEU A 169 10.76 3.42 0.66
CA LEU A 169 10.01 3.95 1.80
C LEU A 169 9.43 5.34 1.52
N VAL A 170 9.96 6.04 0.53
CA VAL A 170 9.38 7.26 -0.02
C VAL A 170 9.33 7.14 -1.54
N GLY A 171 8.42 7.88 -2.16
CA GLY A 171 8.32 7.99 -3.62
C GLY A 171 7.62 9.29 -3.98
N ASN A 172 8.09 9.96 -5.02
CA ASN A 172 7.50 11.21 -5.48
C ASN A 172 6.46 10.96 -6.60
N ALA A 173 5.98 12.04 -7.22
CA ALA A 173 4.96 11.97 -8.27
C ALA A 173 5.44 11.28 -9.54
N ASP A 174 6.74 11.20 -9.75
CA ASP A 174 7.31 10.46 -10.86
C ASP A 174 7.35 8.97 -10.52
N ASP A 175 7.78 8.58 -9.32
CA ASP A 175 7.82 7.17 -8.86
C ASP A 175 6.44 6.50 -8.74
N THR A 176 5.37 7.29 -8.54
CA THR A 176 4.03 6.79 -8.21
C THR A 176 2.94 7.24 -9.19
N GLU A 177 3.34 7.81 -10.33
CA GLU A 177 2.43 8.29 -11.36
C GLU A 177 1.39 9.32 -10.88
N GLY A 178 1.83 10.28 -10.06
CA GLY A 178 1.05 11.43 -9.64
C GLY A 178 0.81 11.57 -8.14
N GLY A 179 1.23 10.60 -7.31
CA GLY A 179 1.16 10.66 -5.85
C GLY A 179 2.49 11.06 -5.20
N ALA A 180 2.53 11.24 -3.89
CA ALA A 180 3.79 11.38 -3.16
C ALA A 180 3.64 10.71 -1.80
N VAL A 181 4.49 9.73 -1.49
CA VAL A 181 4.29 8.79 -0.39
C VAL A 181 5.42 8.82 0.63
N ILE A 182 5.06 8.59 1.90
CA ILE A 182 5.97 8.31 3.01
C ILE A 182 5.46 7.06 3.74
N LYS A 183 6.26 5.99 3.74
CA LYS A 183 6.01 4.65 4.32
C LYS A 183 6.85 4.34 5.54
N VAL A 184 7.57 5.34 6.04
CA VAL A 184 8.34 5.28 7.28
C VAL A 184 7.36 5.18 8.45
N PRO A 185 7.35 4.09 9.23
CA PRO A 185 6.45 3.96 10.37
C PRO A 185 6.99 4.80 11.53
N MET A 186 6.16 5.68 12.08
CA MET A 186 6.58 6.61 13.13
C MET A 186 5.74 6.41 14.40
N PRO A 187 6.13 5.48 15.29
CA PRO A 187 5.41 5.22 16.55
C PRO A 187 5.55 6.38 17.55
N TYR A 188 4.54 6.55 18.41
CA TYR A 188 4.47 7.58 19.43
C TYR A 188 3.66 7.12 20.64
N ARG A 189 4.01 7.61 21.83
CA ARG A 189 3.47 7.13 23.12
C ARG A 189 2.31 7.96 23.64
N GLU A 190 2.32 9.26 23.37
CA GLU A 190 1.45 10.24 24.00
C GLU A 190 0.71 11.09 22.98
N SER A 191 1.36 11.51 21.90
CA SER A 191 0.73 12.38 20.90
C SER A 191 1.46 12.42 19.57
N MET A 192 0.69 12.81 18.55
CA MET A 192 1.13 13.04 17.18
C MET A 192 0.51 14.34 16.68
N ARG A 193 1.31 15.18 16.02
CA ARG A 193 0.86 16.32 15.21
C ARG A 193 1.65 16.35 13.91
N ILE A 194 0.95 16.55 12.80
CA ILE A 194 1.56 16.83 11.49
C ILE A 194 1.05 18.17 10.99
N THR A 195 1.99 19.03 10.63
CA THR A 195 1.75 20.36 10.06
C THR A 195 2.46 20.46 8.71
N VAL A 196 1.85 21.15 7.76
CA VAL A 196 2.49 21.59 6.52
C VAL A 196 2.38 23.11 6.40
N ASP A 197 3.34 23.76 5.75
CA ASP A 197 3.37 25.23 5.65
C ASP A 197 2.11 25.77 4.95
N ASP A 198 1.79 25.18 3.80
CA ASP A 198 0.72 25.61 2.92
C ASP A 198 -0.35 24.51 2.76
N ASN A 199 -1.56 24.92 2.38
CA ASN A 199 -2.67 23.99 2.15
C ASN A 199 -2.23 22.88 1.14
N PRO A 200 -2.30 21.59 1.52
CA PRO A 200 -1.82 20.50 0.69
C PRO A 200 -2.78 20.13 -0.46
N TYR A 201 -4.01 20.64 -0.44
CA TYR A 201 -5.13 20.19 -1.28
C TYR A 201 -5.49 18.72 -0.96
N PHE A 202 -4.86 17.74 -1.59
CA PHE A 202 -5.16 16.33 -1.37
C PHE A 202 -4.10 15.69 -0.46
N TYR A 203 -4.55 14.98 0.57
CA TYR A 203 -3.67 14.22 1.44
C TYR A 203 -4.39 13.09 2.17
N HIS A 204 -3.64 12.05 2.53
CA HIS A 204 -4.02 11.01 3.50
C HIS A 204 -2.92 10.88 4.58
N VAL A 205 -3.34 10.62 5.82
CA VAL A 205 -2.48 10.20 6.94
C VAL A 205 -3.12 8.99 7.61
N ASP A 206 -2.57 7.82 7.30
CA ASP A 206 -3.01 6.55 7.86
C ASP A 206 -2.24 6.29 9.14
N HIS A 207 -2.96 5.98 10.22
CA HIS A 207 -2.34 5.76 11.52
C HIS A 207 -3.02 4.65 12.30
N ARG A 208 -2.21 3.98 13.10
CA ARG A 208 -2.62 2.98 14.08
C ARG A 208 -2.86 3.66 15.43
N VAL A 209 -3.80 3.09 16.15
CA VAL A 209 -4.25 3.51 17.47
C VAL A 209 -4.08 2.34 18.41
N PHE A 210 -3.25 2.53 19.44
CA PHE A 210 -2.98 1.53 20.46
C PHE A 210 -3.80 1.81 21.73
N PRO A 211 -4.21 0.76 22.47
CA PRO A 211 -4.95 0.92 23.73
C PRO A 211 -4.11 1.56 24.85
N ASP A 212 -2.79 1.39 24.78
CA ASP A 212 -1.80 1.88 25.74
C ASP A 212 -0.43 2.05 25.07
N ALA A 213 0.53 2.59 25.82
CA ALA A 213 1.90 2.81 25.38
C ALA A 213 2.86 1.68 25.77
N GLU A 214 2.37 0.52 26.20
CA GLU A 214 3.23 -0.64 26.48
C GLU A 214 3.86 -1.12 25.16
N ASP A 215 5.16 -1.42 25.20
CA ASP A 215 5.99 -1.82 24.04
C ASP A 215 6.03 -0.82 22.86
N VAL A 216 5.66 0.44 23.10
CA VAL A 216 5.74 1.53 22.10
C VAL A 216 6.90 2.46 22.44
N SER A 217 7.89 2.60 21.56
CA SER A 217 8.87 3.67 21.60
C SER A 217 8.46 4.81 20.68
N THR A 218 8.82 6.05 21.03
CA THR A 218 8.72 7.17 20.08
C THR A 218 9.72 6.93 18.94
N PHE A 219 9.32 7.21 17.70
CA PHE A 219 10.17 7.11 16.51
C PHE A 219 11.54 7.76 16.72
N ASP A 220 12.59 7.02 16.36
CA ASP A 220 13.96 7.50 16.33
C ASP A 220 14.34 7.86 14.89
N PRO A 221 14.41 9.16 14.53
CA PRO A 221 14.77 9.58 13.17
C PRO A 221 16.25 9.29 12.82
N THR A 222 17.07 8.86 13.78
CA THR A 222 18.49 8.53 13.55
C THR A 222 18.71 7.07 13.11
N ASP A 223 17.70 6.20 13.23
CA ASP A 223 17.76 4.84 12.70
C ASP A 223 17.59 4.87 11.16
N PRO A 224 18.64 4.51 10.38
CA PRO A 224 18.55 4.51 8.93
C PRO A 224 17.71 3.34 8.38
N ALA A 225 17.34 2.36 9.21
CA ALA A 225 16.56 1.16 8.85
C ALA A 225 17.11 0.44 7.60
N SER A 226 18.43 0.38 7.47
CA SER A 226 19.08 -0.10 6.23
C SER A 226 18.76 -1.57 5.91
N ASP A 227 18.47 -2.39 6.92
CA ASP A 227 17.99 -3.76 6.75
C ASP A 227 16.58 -3.79 6.12
N VAL A 228 15.68 -2.93 6.59
CA VAL A 228 14.32 -2.76 6.03
C VAL A 228 14.42 -2.21 4.61
N VAL A 229 15.17 -1.14 4.37
CA VAL A 229 15.34 -0.57 3.02
C VAL A 229 15.86 -1.63 2.05
N ARG A 230 16.88 -2.40 2.42
CA ARG A 230 17.42 -3.46 1.56
C ARG A 230 16.38 -4.53 1.26
N LYS A 231 15.63 -4.97 2.27
CA LYS A 231 14.53 -5.95 2.10
C LYS A 231 13.46 -5.39 1.14
N LEU A 232 12.99 -4.17 1.37
CA LEU A 232 11.91 -3.59 0.58
C LEU A 232 12.31 -3.36 -0.88
N ARG A 233 13.60 -3.15 -1.20
CA ARG A 233 14.09 -3.08 -2.58
C ARG A 233 14.03 -4.40 -3.34
N ARG A 234 13.82 -5.53 -2.64
CA ARG A 234 13.69 -6.87 -3.21
C ARG A 234 12.23 -7.31 -3.40
N PHE A 235 11.28 -6.40 -3.26
CA PHE A 235 9.84 -6.69 -3.38
C PHE A 235 9.51 -7.34 -4.74
N GLY A 236 8.63 -8.34 -4.70
CA GLY A 236 8.24 -9.08 -5.91
C GLY A 236 9.32 -10.00 -6.50
N ILE A 237 10.45 -10.17 -5.80
CA ILE A 237 11.58 -11.02 -6.21
C ILE A 237 11.91 -12.02 -5.10
N ASP A 238 12.26 -11.53 -3.91
CA ASP A 238 12.63 -12.38 -2.77
C ASP A 238 11.43 -12.53 -1.81
N ASP A 239 11.39 -13.64 -1.08
CA ASP A 239 10.49 -13.78 0.08
C ASP A 239 10.84 -12.71 1.13
N PRO A 240 9.91 -11.81 1.49
CA PRO A 240 10.21 -10.71 2.39
C PRO A 240 10.21 -11.13 3.88
N LYS A 241 9.79 -12.35 4.21
CA LYS A 241 9.68 -12.85 5.58
C LYS A 241 11.06 -13.21 6.17
N PRO A 242 11.20 -13.27 7.50
CA PRO A 242 12.38 -13.87 8.11
C PRO A 242 12.64 -15.28 7.56
N PRO A 243 13.91 -15.70 7.42
CA PRO A 243 14.23 -17.06 7.01
C PRO A 243 13.57 -18.08 7.97
N ALA A 244 12.82 -19.02 7.39
CA ALA A 244 12.19 -20.10 8.12
C ALA A 244 13.03 -21.40 8.04
N PRO A 245 12.79 -22.40 8.92
CA PRO A 245 13.34 -23.74 8.75
C PRO A 245 13.01 -24.33 7.38
N THR A 246 13.73 -25.37 6.97
CA THR A 246 13.54 -26.02 5.66
C THR A 246 12.06 -26.34 5.43
N ALA A 247 11.49 -25.73 4.40
CA ALA A 247 10.12 -25.98 3.99
C ALA A 247 9.98 -27.37 3.37
N GLU A 248 8.92 -28.09 3.71
CA GLU A 248 8.46 -29.21 2.90
C GLU A 248 7.76 -28.65 1.66
N VAL A 249 8.26 -28.99 0.48
CA VAL A 249 7.69 -28.52 -0.79
C VAL A 249 6.97 -29.67 -1.49
N ALA A 250 5.66 -29.52 -1.68
CA ALA A 250 4.89 -30.36 -2.59
C ALA A 250 4.95 -29.75 -3.98
N ARG A 251 5.49 -30.48 -4.97
CA ARG A 251 5.57 -30.06 -6.38
C ARG A 251 4.79 -31.04 -7.24
N GLU A 252 3.86 -30.52 -8.04
CA GLU A 252 3.07 -31.32 -8.99
C GLU A 252 3.06 -30.66 -10.37
N ASP A 253 3.32 -31.45 -11.40
CA ASP A 253 3.11 -31.07 -12.80
C ASP A 253 1.75 -31.61 -13.26
N PHE A 254 0.95 -30.77 -13.91
CA PHE A 254 -0.45 -31.10 -14.21
C PHE A 254 -0.96 -30.51 -15.53
N SER A 255 -2.14 -30.98 -15.93
CA SER A 255 -2.93 -30.42 -17.02
C SER A 255 -4.41 -30.58 -16.66
N LEU A 256 -5.24 -29.60 -17.01
CA LEU A 256 -6.61 -29.51 -16.51
C LEU A 256 -7.58 -29.12 -17.62
N GLU A 257 -8.49 -30.03 -17.98
CA GLU A 257 -9.48 -29.76 -19.02
C GLU A 257 -10.58 -28.80 -18.54
N PRO A 258 -11.32 -28.16 -19.47
CA PRO A 258 -12.49 -27.34 -19.13
C PRO A 258 -13.47 -28.06 -18.20
N GLY A 259 -13.82 -27.42 -17.08
CA GLY A 259 -14.76 -27.95 -16.09
C GLY A 259 -14.16 -28.91 -15.06
N GLU A 260 -12.89 -29.29 -15.19
CA GLU A 260 -12.21 -30.16 -14.24
C GLU A 260 -11.67 -29.39 -13.02
N SER A 261 -11.46 -30.13 -11.93
CA SER A 261 -10.67 -29.67 -10.79
C SER A 261 -9.65 -30.73 -10.39
N GLU A 262 -8.50 -30.27 -9.89
CA GLU A 262 -7.42 -31.13 -9.45
C GLU A 262 -6.87 -30.64 -8.11
N GLN A 263 -6.74 -31.58 -7.17
CA GLN A 263 -6.08 -31.37 -5.90
C GLN A 263 -4.57 -31.56 -6.09
N LEU A 264 -3.82 -30.45 -6.07
CA LEU A 264 -2.40 -30.43 -6.39
C LEU A 264 -1.50 -30.50 -5.16
N ALA A 265 -2.03 -30.23 -3.96
CA ALA A 265 -1.30 -30.46 -2.72
C ALA A 265 -2.24 -30.81 -1.57
N THR A 266 -1.81 -31.76 -0.73
CA THR A 266 -2.40 -32.02 0.60
C THR A 266 -1.32 -32.02 1.65
N LEU A 267 -1.28 -30.97 2.46
CA LEU A 267 -0.33 -30.76 3.52
C LEU A 267 -0.95 -31.17 4.86
N ARG A 268 -0.16 -31.70 5.79
CA ARG A 268 -0.65 -32.27 7.06
C ARG A 268 0.12 -31.75 8.26
N GLY A 269 -0.57 -31.67 9.39
CA GLY A 269 -0.02 -31.23 10.66
C GLY A 269 -0.16 -29.72 10.88
N PRO A 270 0.25 -29.23 12.08
CA PRO A 270 0.28 -27.80 12.37
C PRO A 270 1.43 -27.14 11.61
N ALA A 271 1.09 -26.35 10.60
CA ALA A 271 2.05 -25.74 9.69
C ALA A 271 1.45 -24.48 9.05
N SER A 272 2.27 -23.78 8.28
CA SER A 272 1.83 -22.69 7.42
C SER A 272 2.29 -22.97 6.00
N ILE A 273 1.40 -22.81 5.01
CA ILE A 273 1.88 -22.59 3.64
C ILE A 273 2.60 -21.26 3.67
N ASP A 274 3.87 -21.26 3.30
CA ASP A 274 4.73 -20.09 3.42
C ASP A 274 5.18 -19.55 2.06
N GLU A 275 5.12 -20.41 1.04
CA GLU A 275 5.28 -20.05 -0.35
C GLU A 275 4.35 -20.90 -1.24
N LEU A 276 3.67 -20.25 -2.17
CA LEU A 276 2.88 -20.89 -3.22
C LEU A 276 3.36 -20.38 -4.58
N ARG A 277 3.75 -21.27 -5.48
CA ARG A 277 4.22 -20.93 -6.82
C ARG A 277 3.41 -21.66 -7.87
N LEU A 278 3.07 -20.95 -8.94
CA LEU A 278 2.34 -21.48 -10.09
C LEU A 278 3.04 -21.05 -11.37
N ARG A 279 3.30 -22.00 -12.27
CA ARG A 279 3.88 -21.74 -13.59
C ARG A 279 2.96 -22.35 -14.65
N ILE A 280 2.55 -21.52 -15.61
CA ILE A 280 1.68 -21.94 -16.71
C ILE A 280 2.31 -21.51 -18.04
N PRO A 281 3.22 -22.32 -18.62
CA PRO A 281 4.02 -21.93 -19.78
C PRO A 281 3.22 -21.56 -21.05
N GLN A 282 1.94 -21.98 -21.13
CA GLN A 282 1.09 -21.65 -22.28
C GLN A 282 0.61 -20.19 -22.28
N VAL A 283 0.52 -19.57 -21.09
CA VAL A 283 0.08 -18.18 -20.92
C VAL A 283 1.12 -17.25 -21.56
N ALA A 284 0.64 -16.26 -22.30
CA ALA A 284 1.46 -15.21 -22.87
C ALA A 284 1.27 -13.91 -22.13
N ALA A 285 2.39 -13.19 -21.95
CA ALA A 285 2.40 -11.85 -21.40
C ALA A 285 1.44 -10.93 -22.16
N SER A 286 0.74 -10.08 -21.42
CA SER A 286 -0.10 -9.02 -21.97
C SER A 286 0.72 -8.19 -22.96
N PRO A 287 0.26 -8.03 -24.21
CA PRO A 287 1.10 -7.50 -25.27
C PRO A 287 1.35 -6.01 -25.11
N ARG A 288 0.39 -5.27 -24.56
CA ARG A 288 0.49 -3.82 -24.44
C ARG A 288 1.28 -3.45 -23.20
N VAL A 289 2.30 -2.63 -23.39
CA VAL A 289 3.07 -2.05 -22.30
C VAL A 289 3.20 -0.54 -22.52
N VAL A 290 2.99 0.21 -21.45
CA VAL A 290 3.28 1.64 -21.35
C VAL A 290 4.54 1.76 -20.50
N ASP A 291 5.57 2.40 -21.04
CA ASP A 291 6.88 2.46 -20.39
C ASP A 291 7.56 3.79 -20.72
N ASP A 292 8.57 4.14 -19.94
CA ASP A 292 9.41 5.32 -20.13
C ASP A 292 10.88 4.89 -20.24
N GLY A 293 11.77 5.79 -20.64
CA GLY A 293 13.15 5.38 -20.93
C GLY A 293 14.13 6.48 -21.25
N ARG A 294 15.40 6.08 -21.37
CA ARG A 294 16.53 6.96 -21.69
C ARG A 294 17.26 6.47 -22.94
N ALA A 295 18.04 7.35 -23.57
CA ALA A 295 18.94 6.96 -24.63
C ALA A 295 20.24 7.76 -24.65
N PHE A 296 21.32 7.12 -25.06
CA PHE A 296 22.64 7.73 -25.23
C PHE A 296 23.17 7.58 -26.66
N GLY A 297 23.97 8.55 -27.09
CA GLY A 297 24.53 8.61 -28.44
C GLY A 297 25.99 8.19 -28.53
N ALA A 298 26.62 8.47 -29.68
CA ALA A 298 28.01 8.16 -29.95
C ALA A 298 28.98 8.73 -28.88
N GLY A 299 29.84 7.88 -28.33
CA GLY A 299 30.74 8.23 -27.22
C GLY A 299 30.08 8.19 -25.83
N GLY A 300 28.80 7.81 -25.75
CA GLY A 300 28.04 7.63 -24.53
C GLY A 300 27.93 6.19 -24.05
N GLY A 301 27.23 6.03 -22.94
CA GLY A 301 26.97 4.75 -22.30
C GLY A 301 26.17 4.91 -21.00
N SER A 302 25.68 3.79 -20.48
CA SER A 302 25.01 3.70 -19.18
C SER A 302 25.72 2.71 -18.25
N GLU A 303 25.54 2.89 -16.95
CA GLU A 303 26.03 1.99 -15.91
C GLU A 303 24.99 1.85 -14.81
N PHE A 304 24.81 0.63 -14.28
CA PHE A 304 23.98 0.34 -13.11
C PHE A 304 24.49 -0.90 -12.38
N ARG A 305 23.99 -1.11 -11.16
CA ARG A 305 24.19 -2.34 -10.38
C ARG A 305 22.97 -3.23 -10.49
N ALA A 306 23.19 -4.53 -10.52
CA ALA A 306 22.13 -5.53 -10.43
C ALA A 306 22.49 -6.60 -9.42
N ALA A 307 21.50 -7.11 -8.69
CA ALA A 307 21.59 -8.23 -7.78
C ALA A 307 21.52 -9.57 -8.54
N VAL A 308 22.30 -10.53 -8.06
CA VAL A 308 22.37 -11.89 -8.60
C VAL A 308 22.48 -12.89 -7.46
N ALA A 309 22.07 -14.13 -7.71
CA ALA A 309 22.17 -15.20 -6.72
C ALA A 309 23.66 -15.54 -6.49
N PRO A 310 24.16 -15.62 -5.24
CA PRO A 310 25.56 -15.97 -4.99
C PRO A 310 25.99 -17.34 -5.54
N ASN A 311 25.04 -18.28 -5.63
CA ASN A 311 25.19 -19.63 -6.17
C ASN A 311 24.79 -19.72 -7.65
N ASN A 312 24.83 -18.62 -8.40
CA ASN A 312 24.48 -18.65 -9.82
C ASN A 312 25.49 -19.44 -10.67
N GLU A 313 24.98 -20.19 -11.64
CA GLU A 313 25.72 -20.92 -12.69
C GLU A 313 25.86 -20.08 -13.98
N GLY A 314 25.70 -18.76 -13.86
CA GLY A 314 25.56 -17.83 -14.97
C GLY A 314 24.36 -16.91 -14.80
N VAL A 315 24.34 -15.83 -15.57
CA VAL A 315 23.34 -14.77 -15.46
C VAL A 315 22.82 -14.38 -16.83
N ARG A 316 21.52 -14.25 -17.00
CA ARG A 316 20.88 -13.73 -18.21
C ARG A 316 20.38 -12.32 -17.94
N ILE A 317 20.87 -11.38 -18.73
CA ILE A 317 20.43 -9.99 -18.72
C ILE A 317 19.55 -9.78 -19.93
N THR A 318 18.28 -9.46 -19.70
CA THR A 318 17.30 -9.13 -20.75
C THR A 318 17.05 -7.64 -20.72
N ARG A 319 17.04 -6.99 -21.88
CA ARG A 319 16.59 -5.59 -22.01
C ARG A 319 15.31 -5.46 -22.81
N ARG A 320 14.51 -4.45 -22.48
CA ARG A 320 13.45 -3.89 -23.31
C ARG A 320 13.94 -2.63 -24.02
N PHE A 321 13.66 -2.51 -25.31
CA PHE A 321 14.06 -1.36 -26.13
C PHE A 321 13.00 -1.02 -27.19
N ASP A 322 13.03 0.21 -27.70
CA ASP A 322 12.23 0.69 -28.83
C ASP A 322 12.96 0.39 -30.16
N PRO A 323 12.49 -0.61 -30.94
CA PRO A 323 13.08 -0.99 -32.21
C PRO A 323 12.72 -0.02 -33.34
N GLN A 324 11.96 1.06 -33.10
CA GLN A 324 11.75 2.11 -34.10
C GLN A 324 13.08 2.77 -34.53
N ILE A 325 14.10 2.69 -33.66
CA ILE A 325 15.47 3.02 -34.03
C ILE A 325 16.18 1.73 -34.49
N GLY A 326 16.63 1.72 -35.74
CA GLY A 326 17.29 0.58 -36.34
C GLY A 326 18.78 0.45 -35.96
N HIS A 327 19.28 -0.77 -36.10
CA HIS A 327 20.71 -1.11 -36.04
C HIS A 327 21.44 -0.65 -34.77
N GLN A 328 20.71 -0.51 -33.66
CA GLN A 328 21.27 -0.18 -32.35
C GLN A 328 22.23 -1.26 -31.89
N THR A 329 23.42 -0.82 -31.51
CA THR A 329 24.54 -1.67 -31.14
C THR A 329 25.30 -1.06 -29.96
N ALA A 330 25.51 -1.84 -28.91
CA ALA A 330 26.35 -1.46 -27.78
C ALA A 330 27.04 -2.68 -27.17
N THR A 331 28.26 -2.50 -26.68
CA THR A 331 28.98 -3.52 -25.91
C THR A 331 28.49 -3.52 -24.48
N MET A 332 28.09 -4.68 -23.96
CA MET A 332 27.79 -4.88 -22.55
C MET A 332 29.03 -5.40 -21.82
N LEU A 333 29.37 -4.76 -20.71
CA LEU A 333 30.44 -5.17 -19.81
C LEU A 333 29.84 -5.57 -18.46
N VAL A 334 30.43 -6.59 -17.85
CA VAL A 334 30.16 -7.01 -16.47
C VAL A 334 31.43 -6.80 -15.66
N ASP A 335 31.35 -5.95 -14.64
CA ASP A 335 32.48 -5.53 -13.80
C ASP A 335 33.69 -5.03 -14.61
N GLY A 336 33.41 -4.36 -15.74
CA GLY A 336 34.43 -3.80 -16.63
C GLY A 336 35.03 -4.79 -17.63
N GLN A 337 34.60 -6.04 -17.66
CA GLN A 337 34.99 -7.04 -18.66
C GLN A 337 33.90 -7.20 -19.73
N PRO A 338 34.23 -7.22 -21.04
CA PRO A 338 33.24 -7.46 -22.09
C PRO A 338 32.52 -8.81 -21.90
N ALA A 339 31.20 -8.75 -21.81
CA ALA A 339 30.34 -9.93 -21.62
C ALA A 339 29.55 -10.28 -22.88
N GLY A 340 29.22 -9.29 -23.71
CA GLY A 340 28.52 -9.51 -24.97
C GLY A 340 28.24 -8.21 -25.71
N GLU A 341 27.50 -8.31 -26.80
CA GLU A 341 27.12 -7.15 -27.61
C GLU A 341 25.63 -7.23 -27.93
N TRP A 342 24.95 -6.12 -27.68
CA TRP A 342 23.58 -5.94 -28.12
C TRP A 342 23.56 -5.60 -29.60
N ARG A 343 22.72 -6.26 -30.40
CA ARG A 343 22.63 -6.00 -31.86
C ARG A 343 21.18 -6.09 -32.33
N SER A 344 20.55 -4.95 -32.58
CA SER A 344 19.20 -4.91 -33.17
C SER A 344 19.25 -4.89 -34.70
N GLY A 345 18.14 -5.30 -35.33
CA GLY A 345 17.97 -5.30 -36.78
C GLY A 345 17.51 -3.94 -37.34
N PRO A 346 17.00 -3.91 -38.58
CA PRO A 346 16.36 -2.72 -39.15
C PRO A 346 15.21 -2.20 -38.27
N ALA A 347 14.87 -0.92 -38.43
CA ALA A 347 13.82 -0.28 -37.68
C ALA A 347 12.45 -1.00 -37.81
N VAL A 348 11.78 -1.23 -36.68
CA VAL A 348 10.44 -1.79 -36.58
C VAL A 348 9.58 -0.84 -35.76
N ALA A 349 8.59 -0.20 -36.39
CA ALA A 349 7.73 0.76 -35.71
C ALA A 349 6.60 0.09 -34.91
N GLY A 350 6.26 0.66 -33.76
CA GLY A 350 5.07 0.30 -32.99
C GLY A 350 5.13 -1.05 -32.26
N GLN A 351 6.33 -1.61 -32.09
CA GLN A 351 6.53 -2.85 -31.31
C GLN A 351 7.53 -2.63 -30.18
N TRP A 352 7.45 -3.45 -29.14
CA TRP A 352 8.51 -3.57 -28.14
C TRP A 352 9.51 -4.64 -28.59
N GLY A 353 10.81 -4.35 -28.46
CA GLY A 353 11.89 -5.30 -28.69
C GLY A 353 12.46 -5.83 -27.38
N THR A 354 12.84 -7.12 -27.38
CA THR A 354 13.60 -7.75 -26.29
C THR A 354 14.89 -8.35 -26.81
N GLN A 355 15.98 -8.21 -26.05
CA GLN A 355 17.25 -8.90 -26.31
C GLN A 355 17.77 -9.46 -25.01
N ASN A 356 18.45 -10.61 -25.08
CA ASN A 356 19.14 -11.19 -23.94
C ASN A 356 20.63 -11.37 -24.24
N ILE A 357 21.45 -11.25 -23.19
CA ILE A 357 22.84 -11.69 -23.18
C ILE A 357 23.01 -12.61 -21.98
N GLU A 358 23.48 -13.83 -22.24
CA GLU A 358 23.90 -14.78 -21.21
C GLU A 358 25.37 -14.54 -20.86
N VAL A 359 25.61 -14.25 -19.59
CA VAL A 359 26.92 -14.02 -18.99
C VAL A 359 27.37 -15.34 -18.35
N PRO A 360 28.54 -15.86 -18.73
CA PRO A 360 28.99 -17.16 -18.24
C PRO A 360 29.37 -17.10 -16.75
N GLU A 361 29.14 -18.21 -16.04
CA GLU A 361 29.45 -18.42 -14.61
C GLU A 361 30.80 -17.84 -14.17
N ARG A 362 31.87 -18.06 -14.94
CA ARG A 362 33.23 -17.55 -14.64
C ARG A 362 33.32 -16.03 -14.43
N MET A 363 32.31 -15.26 -14.84
CA MET A 363 32.23 -13.81 -14.65
C MET A 363 31.34 -13.42 -13.46
N THR A 364 30.54 -14.34 -12.92
CA THR A 364 29.44 -14.08 -11.98
C THR A 364 29.48 -14.98 -10.73
N GLU A 365 30.27 -16.05 -10.72
CA GLU A 365 30.41 -17.02 -9.63
C GLU A 365 30.74 -16.33 -8.29
N GLY A 366 29.99 -16.68 -7.24
CA GLY A 366 30.19 -16.20 -5.87
C GLY A 366 29.82 -14.72 -5.65
N LYS A 367 29.32 -14.01 -6.67
CA LYS A 367 28.90 -12.61 -6.56
C LYS A 367 27.43 -12.51 -6.19
N SER A 368 27.10 -11.53 -5.36
CA SER A 368 25.72 -11.14 -5.05
C SER A 368 25.25 -9.89 -5.81
N SER A 369 26.17 -9.20 -6.49
CA SER A 369 25.88 -8.03 -7.29
C SER A 369 26.89 -7.89 -8.43
N LEU A 370 26.42 -7.40 -9.58
CA LEU A 370 27.20 -7.10 -10.77
C LEU A 370 27.09 -5.62 -11.11
N ARG A 371 28.19 -5.01 -11.59
CA ARG A 371 28.14 -3.72 -12.28
C ARG A 371 27.99 -3.95 -13.79
N ILE A 372 26.88 -3.51 -14.35
CA ILE A 372 26.57 -3.63 -15.77
C ILE A 372 26.86 -2.28 -16.42
N THR A 373 27.69 -2.28 -17.47
CA THR A 373 27.99 -1.08 -18.26
C THR A 373 27.65 -1.32 -19.73
N ASN A 374 26.87 -0.42 -20.33
CA ASN A 374 26.61 -0.41 -21.77
C ASN A 374 27.43 0.69 -22.44
N ARG A 375 28.14 0.37 -23.51
CA ARG A 375 28.94 1.36 -24.28
C ARG A 375 28.48 1.40 -25.73
N PHE A 376 28.11 2.59 -26.20
CA PHE A 376 27.65 2.79 -27.56
C PHE A 376 28.67 2.30 -28.60
N VAL A 377 28.20 1.61 -29.64
CA VAL A 377 29.00 1.22 -30.81
C VAL A 377 28.46 1.90 -32.06
N SER A 378 27.20 1.66 -32.40
CA SER A 378 26.53 2.25 -33.56
C SER A 378 25.01 2.21 -33.43
N SER A 379 24.31 3.10 -34.12
CA SER A 379 22.85 3.11 -34.25
C SER A 379 22.47 4.04 -35.41
N GLU A 380 21.28 3.89 -35.98
CA GLU A 380 20.71 4.90 -36.90
C GLU A 380 20.39 6.23 -36.21
N LEU A 381 20.16 6.23 -34.89
CA LEU A 381 19.94 7.45 -34.10
C LEU A 381 20.66 7.41 -32.75
N ASP A 382 20.20 6.56 -31.84
CA ASP A 382 20.67 6.43 -30.47
C ASP A 382 20.55 4.98 -29.98
N PHE A 383 21.08 4.69 -28.80
CA PHE A 383 20.83 3.43 -28.11
C PHE A 383 19.86 3.69 -26.96
N ASN A 384 18.66 3.12 -27.04
CA ASN A 384 17.61 3.35 -26.05
C ASN A 384 17.42 2.15 -25.11
N GLU A 385 17.04 2.47 -23.87
CA GLU A 385 16.85 1.53 -22.77
C GLU A 385 15.64 1.95 -21.91
N PHE A 386 14.79 0.97 -21.59
CA PHE A 386 13.54 1.16 -20.87
C PHE A 386 13.48 0.30 -19.61
N ARG A 387 13.92 -0.96 -19.71
CA ARG A 387 13.93 -1.91 -18.60
C ARG A 387 15.01 -2.96 -18.77
N TYR A 388 15.59 -3.39 -17.65
CA TYR A 388 16.44 -4.57 -17.56
C TYR A 388 15.83 -5.59 -16.60
N GLU A 389 15.87 -6.87 -16.98
CA GLU A 389 15.52 -8.00 -16.14
C GLU A 389 16.75 -8.90 -16.01
N VAL A 390 17.08 -9.26 -14.77
CA VAL A 390 18.26 -10.03 -14.45
C VAL A 390 17.81 -11.36 -13.86
N HIS A 391 18.25 -12.44 -14.49
CA HIS A 391 17.97 -13.80 -14.04
C HIS A 391 19.28 -14.51 -13.73
N SER A 392 19.36 -15.16 -12.58
CA SER A 392 20.45 -16.08 -12.25
C SER A 392 20.02 -17.50 -12.59
N LEU A 393 20.92 -18.28 -13.18
CA LEU A 393 20.71 -19.72 -13.33
C LEU A 393 21.04 -20.39 -11.99
N VAL A 394 20.07 -21.02 -11.34
CA VAL A 394 20.22 -21.67 -10.05
C VAL A 394 19.62 -23.06 -10.14
N ASP A 395 20.42 -24.09 -9.86
CA ASP A 395 20.00 -25.50 -9.91
C ASP A 395 19.34 -25.87 -11.26
N GLY A 396 19.87 -25.31 -12.36
CA GLY A 396 19.36 -25.50 -13.72
C GLY A 396 18.07 -24.74 -14.08
N GLU A 397 17.49 -23.93 -13.18
CA GLU A 397 16.34 -23.06 -13.46
C GLU A 397 16.73 -21.58 -13.50
N TRP A 398 16.17 -20.83 -14.46
CA TRP A 398 16.33 -19.38 -14.49
C TRP A 398 15.42 -18.74 -13.45
N VAL A 399 16.01 -18.12 -12.43
CA VAL A 399 15.30 -17.41 -11.37
C VAL A 399 15.52 -15.92 -11.55
N ARG A 400 14.44 -15.13 -11.57
CA ARG A 400 14.55 -13.67 -11.59
C ARG A 400 15.21 -13.20 -10.30
N THR A 401 16.33 -12.49 -10.42
CA THR A 401 17.09 -11.96 -9.29
C THR A 401 17.12 -10.45 -9.25
N ASP A 402 16.82 -9.74 -10.34
CA ASP A 402 16.64 -8.28 -10.27
C ASP A 402 15.78 -7.72 -11.39
N VAL A 403 15.22 -6.53 -11.17
CA VAL A 403 14.50 -5.75 -12.17
C VAL A 403 14.88 -4.28 -11.99
N LEU A 404 15.17 -3.62 -13.11
CA LEU A 404 15.43 -2.18 -13.17
C LEU A 404 14.56 -1.57 -14.26
N ASN A 405 13.56 -0.78 -13.88
CA ASN A 405 12.85 0.14 -14.77
C ASN A 405 13.62 1.46 -14.84
N LEU A 406 13.73 2.03 -16.04
CA LEU A 406 14.57 3.19 -16.33
C LEU A 406 13.73 4.29 -16.95
N GLY A 407 14.01 5.52 -16.55
CA GLY A 407 13.45 6.70 -17.16
C GLY A 407 12.96 7.75 -16.15
N PRO A 408 12.44 8.87 -16.67
CA PRO A 408 11.95 9.98 -15.87
C PRO A 408 10.88 9.63 -14.82
N THR A 409 10.12 8.54 -14.98
CA THR A 409 9.07 8.09 -14.04
C THR A 409 9.55 6.99 -13.09
N HIS A 410 10.87 6.72 -13.02
CA HIS A 410 11.46 5.76 -12.08
C HIS A 410 12.70 6.30 -11.33
N PRO A 411 12.74 7.58 -10.89
CA PRO A 411 13.96 8.17 -10.33
C PRO A 411 14.46 7.48 -9.05
N GLY A 412 13.56 6.98 -8.19
CA GLY A 412 13.91 6.25 -6.99
C GLY A 412 14.51 4.87 -7.27
N GLU A 413 13.99 4.16 -8.28
CA GLU A 413 14.51 2.86 -8.71
C GLU A 413 15.88 3.02 -9.41
N GLU A 414 16.06 4.05 -10.24
CA GLU A 414 17.36 4.42 -10.83
C GLU A 414 18.42 4.71 -9.74
N GLN A 415 18.06 5.50 -8.73
CA GLN A 415 18.94 5.78 -7.60
C GLN A 415 19.29 4.51 -6.82
N ALA A 416 18.33 3.61 -6.60
CA ALA A 416 18.54 2.38 -5.85
C ALA A 416 19.53 1.40 -6.54
N HIS A 417 19.70 1.52 -7.86
CA HIS A 417 20.62 0.72 -8.66
C HIS A 417 21.90 1.48 -9.08
N ASP A 418 22.18 2.64 -8.48
CA ASP A 418 23.31 3.50 -8.88
C ASP A 418 23.33 3.80 -10.40
N TYR A 419 22.16 3.94 -11.03
CA TYR A 419 22.08 4.16 -12.48
C TYR A 419 22.73 5.50 -12.86
N SER A 420 23.53 5.48 -13.90
CA SER A 420 24.13 6.68 -14.49
C SER A 420 24.21 6.57 -16.01
N ILE A 421 24.12 7.71 -16.68
CA ILE A 421 24.16 7.82 -18.14
C ILE A 421 25.11 8.94 -18.56
N THR A 422 25.87 8.69 -19.62
CA THR A 422 26.82 9.64 -20.22
C THR A 422 26.44 9.88 -21.67
N ASN A 423 26.56 11.14 -22.12
CA ASN A 423 26.09 11.58 -23.44
C ASN A 423 24.64 11.14 -23.71
N GLN A 424 23.76 11.38 -22.73
CA GLN A 424 22.32 11.24 -22.92
C GLN A 424 21.88 12.20 -24.03
N VAL A 425 21.22 11.65 -25.04
CA VAL A 425 20.71 12.42 -26.19
C VAL A 425 19.19 12.51 -26.19
N PHE A 426 18.53 11.66 -25.40
CA PHE A 426 17.09 11.55 -25.35
C PHE A 426 16.61 10.97 -24.01
N GLU A 427 15.42 11.40 -23.58
CA GLU A 427 14.58 10.75 -22.57
C GLU A 427 13.13 10.82 -23.05
N ARG A 428 12.33 9.83 -22.65
CA ARG A 428 10.92 9.73 -23.01
C ARG A 428 10.11 9.40 -21.78
N ASP A 429 9.17 10.28 -21.44
CA ASP A 429 8.28 10.10 -20.29
C ASP A 429 7.20 9.03 -20.53
N LYS A 430 6.92 8.70 -21.80
CA LYS A 430 5.89 7.72 -22.16
C LYS A 430 6.03 7.19 -23.59
N LEU A 431 6.12 5.88 -23.72
CA LEU A 431 5.97 5.11 -24.96
C LEU A 431 4.88 4.06 -24.77
N VAL A 432 3.89 4.06 -25.66
CA VAL A 432 2.89 2.99 -25.72
C VAL A 432 3.24 2.13 -26.91
N SER A 433 3.58 0.88 -26.65
CA SER A 433 3.92 -0.08 -27.70
C SER A 433 3.43 -1.48 -27.34
N ARG A 434 3.56 -2.42 -28.26
CA ARG A 434 3.03 -3.79 -28.12
C ARG A 434 4.07 -4.84 -28.46
N TYR A 435 4.09 -5.94 -27.71
CA TYR A 435 4.77 -7.15 -28.17
C TYR A 435 3.99 -7.79 -29.33
N PRO A 436 4.68 -8.45 -30.26
CA PRO A 436 4.07 -9.11 -31.41
C PRO A 436 3.40 -10.46 -31.03
N THR A 437 2.58 -10.46 -29.98
CA THR A 437 1.83 -11.63 -29.53
C THR A 437 0.52 -11.74 -30.32
N PRO A 438 0.19 -12.91 -30.91
CA PRO A 438 -1.05 -13.08 -31.66
C PRO A 438 -2.30 -12.85 -30.78
N PRO A 439 -3.31 -12.08 -31.24
CA PRO A 439 -4.50 -11.75 -30.43
C PRO A 439 -5.26 -12.95 -29.87
N GLU A 440 -5.32 -14.05 -30.62
CA GLU A 440 -5.96 -15.30 -30.18
C GLU A 440 -5.22 -15.95 -29.01
N LYS A 441 -3.89 -15.84 -28.97
CA LYS A 441 -3.07 -16.33 -27.85
C LYS A 441 -3.28 -15.47 -26.60
N VAL A 442 -3.40 -14.15 -26.78
CA VAL A 442 -3.71 -13.21 -25.69
C VAL A 442 -5.09 -13.53 -25.11
N ALA A 443 -6.12 -13.64 -25.96
CA ALA A 443 -7.47 -13.97 -25.51
C ALA A 443 -7.56 -15.32 -24.77
N ALA A 444 -6.85 -16.34 -25.24
CA ALA A 444 -6.78 -17.63 -24.55
C ALA A 444 -6.04 -17.54 -23.20
N SER A 445 -4.99 -16.74 -23.13
CA SER A 445 -4.22 -16.49 -21.90
C SER A 445 -5.07 -15.75 -20.85
N ASP A 446 -5.78 -14.71 -21.27
CA ASP A 446 -6.69 -13.96 -20.41
C ASP A 446 -7.83 -14.84 -19.89
N GLU A 447 -8.35 -15.75 -20.72
CA GLU A 447 -9.37 -16.73 -20.30
C GLU A 447 -8.85 -17.65 -19.20
N VAL A 448 -7.65 -18.20 -19.36
CA VAL A 448 -7.01 -19.08 -18.36
C VAL A 448 -6.86 -18.33 -17.03
N LEU A 449 -6.32 -17.09 -17.06
CA LEU A 449 -6.10 -16.30 -15.86
C LEU A 449 -7.38 -15.88 -15.13
N ARG A 450 -8.45 -15.63 -15.89
CA ARG A 450 -9.74 -15.16 -15.39
C ARG A 450 -10.63 -16.29 -14.90
N SER A 451 -10.52 -17.48 -15.48
CA SER A 451 -11.47 -18.58 -15.26
C SER A 451 -10.84 -19.79 -14.54
N THR A 452 -9.52 -19.86 -14.41
CA THR A 452 -8.88 -20.81 -13.48
C THR A 452 -8.92 -20.25 -12.07
N ARG A 453 -9.51 -21.00 -11.13
CA ARG A 453 -9.67 -20.59 -9.74
C ARG A 453 -8.71 -21.34 -8.84
N LEU A 454 -7.96 -20.60 -8.03
CA LEU A 454 -7.22 -21.13 -6.88
C LEU A 454 -8.20 -21.31 -5.72
N ARG A 455 -8.31 -22.54 -5.23
CA ARG A 455 -9.04 -22.89 -4.03
C ARG A 455 -8.10 -23.44 -2.98
N ILE A 456 -8.15 -22.88 -1.77
CA ILE A 456 -7.41 -23.41 -0.63
C ILE A 456 -8.38 -23.65 0.53
N THR A 457 -8.31 -24.87 1.07
CA THR A 457 -9.11 -25.31 2.20
C THR A 457 -8.20 -25.59 3.39
N PHE A 458 -8.38 -24.85 4.48
CA PHE A 458 -7.68 -25.06 5.74
C PHE A 458 -8.61 -25.72 6.74
N ASP A 459 -8.22 -26.89 7.26
CA ASP A 459 -8.96 -27.63 8.29
C ASP A 459 -10.45 -27.85 7.99
N GLY A 460 -10.79 -28.02 6.70
CA GLY A 460 -12.17 -28.19 6.23
C GLY A 460 -12.92 -26.90 5.89
N HIS A 461 -12.27 -25.73 6.01
CA HIS A 461 -12.82 -24.43 5.61
C HIS A 461 -12.15 -23.92 4.33
N THR A 462 -12.90 -23.86 3.23
CA THR A 462 -12.44 -23.19 2.00
C THR A 462 -12.55 -21.68 2.18
N THR A 463 -11.41 -21.01 2.33
CA THR A 463 -11.32 -19.56 2.64
C THR A 463 -10.65 -18.76 1.53
N VAL A 464 -9.98 -19.45 0.60
CA VAL A 464 -9.42 -18.90 -0.64
C VAL A 464 -10.23 -19.48 -1.78
N ASP A 465 -10.87 -18.60 -2.56
CA ASP A 465 -11.48 -18.96 -3.85
C ASP A 465 -11.42 -17.73 -4.76
N ALA A 466 -10.40 -17.64 -5.61
CA ALA A 466 -10.14 -16.49 -6.47
C ALA A 466 -9.54 -16.90 -7.83
N PRO A 467 -9.81 -16.16 -8.93
CA PRO A 467 -9.11 -16.33 -10.19
C PRO A 467 -7.60 -16.17 -10.01
N ILE A 468 -6.81 -17.02 -10.65
CA ILE A 468 -5.34 -17.02 -10.49
C ILE A 468 -4.73 -15.65 -10.86
N GLY A 469 -5.19 -15.01 -11.96
CA GLY A 469 -4.65 -13.72 -12.36
C GLY A 469 -4.83 -12.66 -11.27
N GLU A 470 -6.06 -12.49 -10.78
CA GLU A 470 -6.37 -11.47 -9.78
C GLU A 470 -5.80 -11.79 -8.39
N PHE A 471 -5.69 -13.08 -8.03
CA PHE A 471 -5.02 -13.52 -6.80
C PHE A 471 -3.53 -13.17 -6.77
N PHE A 472 -2.82 -13.34 -7.90
CA PHE A 472 -1.39 -13.01 -7.97
C PHE A 472 -1.12 -11.54 -8.29
N GLY A 473 -2.11 -10.80 -8.82
CA GLY A 473 -2.12 -9.34 -8.79
C GLY A 473 -2.58 -8.63 -10.07
N SER A 474 -3.01 -9.36 -11.10
CA SER A 474 -3.50 -8.78 -12.36
C SER A 474 -4.72 -9.53 -12.90
N GLY A 475 -5.91 -8.90 -12.82
CA GLY A 475 -7.14 -9.43 -13.41
C GLY A 475 -7.46 -8.91 -14.82
N LEU A 476 -6.53 -8.18 -15.45
CA LEU A 476 -6.64 -7.73 -16.84
C LEU A 476 -5.98 -8.69 -17.84
N GLY A 477 -4.88 -9.33 -17.45
CA GLY A 477 -4.10 -10.28 -18.24
C GLY A 477 -2.77 -10.59 -17.54
N GLU A 478 -1.81 -11.23 -18.21
CA GLU A 478 -0.48 -11.50 -17.64
C GLU A 478 0.42 -10.25 -17.73
N TYR A 479 0.26 -9.35 -16.79
CA TYR A 479 1.16 -8.22 -16.59
C TYR A 479 2.24 -8.57 -15.57
N ASP A 480 3.43 -7.97 -15.70
CA ASP A 480 4.46 -8.09 -14.67
C ASP A 480 3.97 -7.43 -13.38
N VAL A 481 3.92 -8.20 -12.29
CA VAL A 481 3.49 -7.71 -10.99
C VAL A 481 4.63 -7.88 -10.00
N ARG A 482 5.04 -6.78 -9.35
CA ARG A 482 5.99 -6.78 -8.24
C ARG A 482 5.33 -6.11 -7.03
N ARG A 483 4.98 -6.88 -6.01
CA ARG A 483 4.46 -6.38 -4.74
C ARG A 483 5.03 -7.19 -3.58
N MET A 484 4.84 -6.73 -2.36
CA MET A 484 5.50 -7.31 -1.18
C MET A 484 5.25 -8.83 -1.04
N MET A 485 3.98 -9.25 -1.07
CA MET A 485 3.59 -10.61 -0.69
C MET A 485 3.26 -11.53 -1.89
N SER A 486 3.49 -11.06 -3.12
CA SER A 486 3.32 -11.89 -4.33
C SER A 486 3.88 -11.22 -5.57
N SER A 487 4.02 -11.98 -6.64
CA SER A 487 4.47 -11.50 -7.94
C SER A 487 3.87 -12.31 -9.09
N ILE A 488 3.91 -11.71 -10.28
CA ILE A 488 3.79 -12.37 -11.57
C ILE A 488 5.05 -12.01 -12.33
N ASP A 489 5.92 -12.98 -12.57
CA ASP A 489 7.02 -12.85 -13.51
C ASP A 489 6.49 -13.11 -14.92
N ALA A 490 6.08 -12.04 -15.63
CA ALA A 490 5.37 -12.16 -16.89
C ALA A 490 6.31 -12.60 -18.03
N GLY A 491 5.86 -13.56 -18.84
CA GLY A 491 6.63 -14.08 -19.97
C GLY A 491 6.78 -15.60 -19.95
N SER A 492 7.49 -16.12 -20.96
CA SER A 492 7.56 -17.56 -21.21
C SER A 492 8.21 -18.32 -20.03
N GLY A 493 7.37 -18.98 -19.23
CA GLY A 493 7.81 -19.87 -18.14
C GLY A 493 8.12 -19.18 -16.82
N GLY A 494 7.72 -17.91 -16.65
CA GLY A 494 7.84 -17.21 -15.37
C GLY A 494 6.90 -17.78 -14.30
N TRP A 495 7.27 -17.53 -13.05
CA TRP A 495 6.51 -17.99 -11.88
C TRP A 495 5.55 -16.93 -11.38
N TYR A 496 4.36 -17.35 -10.96
CA TYR A 496 3.45 -16.55 -10.13
C TYR A 496 3.67 -17.01 -8.69
N THR A 497 4.15 -16.13 -7.84
CA THR A 497 4.58 -16.49 -6.49
C THR A 497 3.73 -15.75 -5.46
N SER A 498 3.40 -16.42 -4.36
CA SER A 498 2.78 -15.83 -3.19
C SER A 498 3.53 -16.22 -1.93
N TRP A 499 3.85 -15.23 -1.12
CA TRP A 499 4.57 -15.38 0.16
C TRP A 499 3.68 -15.14 1.37
N TRP A 500 2.35 -15.06 1.20
CA TRP A 500 1.43 -14.88 2.31
C TRP A 500 1.52 -16.08 3.28
N PRO A 501 1.72 -15.87 4.58
CA PRO A 501 1.61 -16.96 5.56
C PRO A 501 0.17 -17.50 5.60
N MET A 502 -0.05 -18.78 5.29
CA MET A 502 -1.37 -19.40 5.31
C MET A 502 -1.42 -20.54 6.35
N PRO A 503 -1.78 -20.24 7.61
CA PRO A 503 -1.69 -21.19 8.71
C PRO A 503 -2.81 -22.24 8.68
N PHE A 504 -2.50 -23.49 9.06
CA PHE A 504 -3.46 -24.58 9.27
C PHE A 504 -3.02 -25.55 10.38
N ASN A 505 -3.95 -26.33 10.92
CA ASN A 505 -3.70 -27.18 12.11
C ASN A 505 -3.53 -28.65 11.82
N ARG A 506 -4.36 -29.12 10.89
CA ARG A 506 -4.53 -30.52 10.59
C ARG A 506 -4.22 -30.74 9.13
N THR A 507 -4.83 -29.94 8.28
CA THR A 507 -4.73 -30.13 6.82
C THR A 507 -4.88 -28.82 6.08
N ALA A 508 -4.04 -28.62 5.06
CA ALA A 508 -4.32 -27.68 3.98
C ALA A 508 -4.42 -28.43 2.66
N THR A 509 -5.39 -28.04 1.84
CA THR A 509 -5.59 -28.58 0.51
C THR A 509 -5.52 -27.44 -0.50
N VAL A 510 -4.65 -27.55 -1.48
CA VAL A 510 -4.56 -26.63 -2.63
C VAL A 510 -5.16 -27.31 -3.85
N GLU A 511 -6.16 -26.67 -4.44
CA GLU A 511 -6.91 -27.13 -5.61
C GLU A 511 -6.89 -26.05 -6.69
N LEU A 512 -6.74 -26.45 -7.96
CA LEU A 512 -7.07 -25.61 -9.11
C LEU A 512 -8.35 -26.12 -9.77
N VAL A 513 -9.20 -25.18 -10.16
CA VAL A 513 -10.48 -25.47 -10.82
C VAL A 513 -10.54 -24.69 -12.13
N ASN A 514 -10.61 -25.39 -13.26
CA ASN A 514 -10.78 -24.75 -14.55
C ASN A 514 -12.27 -24.52 -14.80
N THR A 515 -12.74 -23.29 -14.58
CA THR A 515 -14.15 -22.92 -14.84
C THR A 515 -14.37 -22.33 -16.24
N GLY A 516 -13.31 -22.26 -17.05
CA GLY A 516 -13.34 -21.70 -18.41
C GLY A 516 -13.41 -22.77 -19.50
N ASP A 517 -13.26 -22.32 -20.75
CA ASP A 517 -13.33 -23.16 -21.95
C ASP A 517 -11.95 -23.49 -22.56
N VAL A 518 -10.86 -23.00 -21.96
CA VAL A 518 -9.49 -23.21 -22.43
C VAL A 518 -8.80 -24.21 -21.49
N PRO A 519 -8.25 -25.34 -21.99
CA PRO A 519 -7.51 -26.28 -21.16
C PRO A 519 -6.22 -25.66 -20.62
N ILE A 520 -5.76 -26.13 -19.46
CA ILE A 520 -4.44 -25.82 -18.90
C ILE A 520 -3.49 -26.97 -19.26
N GLU A 521 -2.38 -26.66 -19.89
CA GLU A 521 -1.38 -27.63 -20.35
C GLU A 521 -0.04 -27.40 -19.66
N ARG A 522 0.60 -28.49 -19.23
CA ARG A 522 2.01 -28.51 -18.81
C ARG A 522 2.33 -27.46 -17.74
N ALA A 523 1.42 -27.27 -16.79
CA ALA A 523 1.59 -26.36 -15.68
C ALA A 523 2.29 -27.05 -14.50
N THR A 524 2.90 -26.27 -13.63
CA THR A 524 3.55 -26.74 -12.40
C THR A 524 3.02 -25.92 -11.22
N LEU A 525 2.70 -26.58 -10.12
CA LEU A 525 2.42 -25.94 -8.83
C LEU A 525 3.42 -26.41 -7.78
N GLU A 526 3.91 -25.46 -6.96
CA GLU A 526 4.68 -25.75 -5.75
C GLU A 526 3.99 -25.13 -4.54
N ALA A 527 3.79 -25.92 -3.50
CA ALA A 527 3.31 -25.47 -2.20
C ALA A 527 4.37 -25.80 -1.14
N GLY A 528 5.13 -24.77 -0.73
CA GLY A 528 6.09 -24.84 0.36
C GLY A 528 5.39 -24.61 1.70
N SER A 529 5.65 -25.49 2.67
CA SER A 529 5.10 -25.36 4.03
C SER A 529 6.17 -25.51 5.10
N VAL A 530 6.02 -24.73 6.16
CA VAL A 530 6.92 -24.75 7.31
C VAL A 530 6.15 -25.19 8.55
N PRO A 531 6.74 -26.05 9.41
CA PRO A 531 6.15 -26.36 10.70
C PRO A 531 5.88 -25.08 11.49
N SER A 532 4.71 -25.00 12.11
CA SER A 532 4.36 -23.82 12.90
C SER A 532 3.70 -24.24 14.20
N GLU A 533 4.44 -24.09 15.29
CA GLU A 533 3.91 -24.23 16.65
C GLU A 533 2.94 -23.08 17.01
N ARG A 534 2.80 -22.08 16.13
CA ARG A 534 2.04 -20.85 16.34
C ARG A 534 0.60 -20.91 15.81
N VAL A 535 0.07 -22.08 15.42
CA VAL A 535 -1.22 -22.22 14.71
C VAL A 535 -2.27 -23.00 15.49
N GLY A 536 -3.52 -22.49 15.52
CA GLY A 536 -4.73 -23.28 15.76
C GLY A 536 -5.96 -22.69 16.42
N PRO A 537 -7.11 -23.40 16.39
CA PRO A 537 -8.26 -23.06 17.21
C PRO A 537 -7.81 -23.03 18.67
N GLY A 538 -7.86 -21.83 19.26
CA GLY A 538 -7.35 -21.54 20.60
C GLY A 538 -6.03 -20.77 20.66
N THR A 539 -5.32 -20.57 19.54
CA THR A 539 -4.08 -19.75 19.49
C THR A 539 -4.34 -18.27 19.15
N GLY A 540 -5.59 -17.90 18.84
CA GLY A 540 -5.96 -16.53 18.51
C GLY A 540 -5.55 -16.06 17.11
N ARG A 541 -5.20 -16.97 16.19
CA ARG A 541 -4.86 -16.65 14.79
C ARG A 541 -5.95 -17.09 13.82
N GLY A 542 -6.27 -16.24 12.84
CA GLY A 542 -7.27 -16.52 11.81
C GLY A 542 -6.69 -17.26 10.60
N TYR A 543 -7.55 -17.89 9.80
CA TYR A 543 -7.15 -18.45 8.50
C TYR A 543 -6.86 -17.33 7.51
N PHE A 544 -5.97 -17.58 6.56
CA PHE A 544 -5.81 -16.71 5.41
C PHE A 544 -7.05 -16.81 4.51
N HIS A 545 -7.52 -15.67 4.01
CA HIS A 545 -8.63 -15.57 3.08
C HIS A 545 -8.23 -14.76 1.84
N ALA A 546 -8.73 -15.20 0.70
CA ALA A 546 -8.80 -14.40 -0.52
C ALA A 546 -10.24 -14.36 -0.99
N THR A 547 -10.92 -13.24 -0.77
CA THR A 547 -12.33 -13.06 -1.11
C THR A 547 -12.45 -12.33 -2.43
N HIS A 548 -12.87 -13.05 -3.47
CA HIS A 548 -13.05 -12.50 -4.82
C HIS A 548 -14.51 -12.08 -5.10
N LYS A 549 -14.68 -10.96 -5.80
CA LYS A 549 -15.96 -10.48 -6.36
C LYS A 549 -15.74 -9.94 -7.76
N ARG A 550 -16.68 -10.18 -8.68
CA ARG A 550 -16.72 -9.57 -10.03
C ARG A 550 -18.15 -9.24 -10.43
N GLY A 551 -18.37 -8.11 -11.09
CA GLY A 551 -19.71 -7.66 -11.46
C GLY A 551 -19.75 -6.21 -11.97
N ALA A 552 -20.91 -5.84 -12.52
CA ALA A 552 -21.16 -4.44 -12.87
C ALA A 552 -21.28 -3.60 -11.59
N THR A 553 -20.87 -2.34 -11.68
CA THR A 553 -21.11 -1.36 -10.60
C THR A 553 -22.61 -1.05 -10.48
N VAL A 554 -23.05 -0.63 -9.29
CA VAL A 554 -24.46 -0.39 -8.98
C VAL A 554 -24.60 1.05 -8.50
N GLN A 555 -25.38 1.85 -9.24
CA GLN A 555 -25.54 3.27 -8.94
C GLN A 555 -25.95 3.51 -7.48
N GLY A 556 -25.22 4.39 -6.80
CA GLY A 556 -25.44 4.75 -5.40
C GLY A 556 -24.85 3.77 -4.38
N GLU A 557 -24.18 2.70 -4.80
CA GLU A 557 -23.57 1.71 -3.91
C GLU A 557 -22.06 1.58 -4.13
N ASP A 558 -21.31 1.51 -3.04
CA ASP A 558 -19.87 1.21 -3.11
C ASP A 558 -19.61 -0.14 -3.75
N TRP A 559 -18.55 -0.22 -4.54
CA TRP A 559 -17.93 -1.49 -4.84
C TRP A 559 -17.37 -2.12 -3.56
N ASN A 560 -18.15 -3.01 -2.96
CA ASN A 560 -17.74 -3.75 -1.76
C ASN A 560 -16.58 -4.70 -2.06
N PHE A 561 -15.41 -4.42 -1.48
CA PHE A 561 -14.26 -5.32 -1.43
C PHE A 561 -14.49 -6.47 -0.45
N LEU A 562 -14.96 -6.16 0.76
CA LEU A 562 -15.14 -7.14 1.83
C LEU A 562 -16.28 -6.76 2.76
N THR A 563 -17.18 -7.71 3.01
CA THR A 563 -18.05 -7.69 4.18
C THR A 563 -17.77 -8.97 4.98
N ALA A 564 -17.34 -8.82 6.23
CA ALA A 564 -17.03 -9.94 7.12
C ALA A 564 -17.55 -9.70 8.54
N ARG A 565 -17.80 -10.79 9.27
CA ARG A 565 -18.22 -10.79 10.68
C ARG A 565 -17.17 -11.48 11.55
N GLY A 566 -17.27 -11.28 12.87
CA GLY A 566 -16.29 -11.81 13.82
C GLY A 566 -15.07 -10.90 13.91
N SER A 567 -13.91 -11.46 14.22
CA SER A 567 -12.66 -10.71 14.29
C SER A 567 -11.65 -11.14 13.22
N GLY A 568 -10.74 -10.23 12.89
CA GLY A 568 -9.76 -10.41 11.84
C GLY A 568 -9.03 -9.13 11.47
N THR A 569 -8.23 -9.19 10.40
CA THR A 569 -7.45 -8.06 9.89
C THR A 569 -7.49 -8.05 8.37
N PHE A 570 -7.91 -6.92 7.79
CA PHE A 570 -7.89 -6.67 6.35
C PHE A 570 -6.52 -6.11 5.92
N TYR A 571 -5.89 -6.74 4.93
CA TYR A 571 -4.52 -6.46 4.49
C TYR A 571 -4.45 -5.90 3.06
N GLY A 572 -5.59 -5.61 2.43
CA GLY A 572 -5.64 -4.93 1.14
C GLY A 572 -6.30 -5.74 0.03
N VAL A 573 -6.07 -5.31 -1.21
CA VAL A 573 -6.87 -5.72 -2.37
C VAL A 573 -6.08 -5.64 -3.68
N THR A 574 -6.37 -6.55 -4.60
CA THR A 574 -6.15 -6.37 -6.04
C THR A 574 -7.48 -5.98 -6.69
N HIS A 575 -7.48 -4.98 -7.57
CA HIS A 575 -8.69 -4.42 -8.17
C HIS A 575 -8.50 -4.19 -9.68
N SER A 576 -9.39 -4.77 -10.47
CA SER A 576 -9.46 -4.61 -11.92
C SER A 576 -10.70 -3.78 -12.27
N MET A 577 -10.49 -2.54 -12.70
CA MET A 577 -11.55 -1.57 -13.00
C MET A 577 -11.66 -1.40 -14.51
N ARG A 578 -12.77 -1.87 -15.11
CA ARG A 578 -13.07 -1.67 -16.53
C ARG A 578 -14.13 -0.59 -16.70
N GLY A 579 -13.71 0.64 -16.98
CA GLY A 579 -14.60 1.77 -17.18
C GLY A 579 -15.47 1.62 -18.43
N ARG A 580 -16.77 1.90 -18.30
CA ARG A 580 -17.74 1.83 -19.41
C ARG A 580 -18.17 3.20 -19.93
N ILE A 581 -17.37 4.23 -19.66
CA ILE A 581 -17.60 5.60 -20.09
C ILE A 581 -17.09 5.78 -21.53
N PRO A 582 -17.92 6.12 -22.53
CA PRO A 582 -17.45 6.36 -23.88
C PRO A 582 -16.70 7.71 -23.99
N PRO A 583 -15.75 7.85 -24.92
CA PRO A 583 -15.08 9.12 -25.16
C PRO A 583 -16.03 10.18 -25.75
N HIS A 584 -15.96 11.41 -25.22
CA HIS A 584 -16.57 12.63 -25.79
C HIS A 584 -18.09 12.63 -26.00
N GLY A 585 -18.87 11.80 -25.31
CA GLY A 585 -20.34 11.83 -25.35
C GLY A 585 -20.96 11.62 -26.75
N LYS A 586 -20.19 11.17 -27.75
CA LYS A 586 -20.66 11.02 -29.14
C LYS A 586 -21.46 9.74 -29.38
N GLU A 587 -21.26 8.71 -28.56
CA GLU A 587 -22.06 7.49 -28.59
C GLU A 587 -23.21 7.60 -27.59
N ARG A 588 -24.46 7.41 -28.05
CA ARG A 588 -25.58 7.15 -27.14
C ARG A 588 -25.33 5.81 -26.46
N THR A 589 -25.12 5.86 -25.15
CA THR A 589 -24.99 4.68 -24.29
C THR A 589 -26.29 4.48 -23.50
N THR A 590 -26.65 3.22 -23.25
CA THR A 590 -27.76 2.84 -22.37
C THR A 590 -27.36 2.84 -20.89
N GLU A 591 -26.07 2.96 -20.59
CA GLU A 591 -25.53 2.99 -19.23
C GLU A 591 -25.82 4.37 -18.58
N PRO A 592 -26.11 4.43 -17.28
CA PRO A 592 -26.18 5.69 -16.53
C PRO A 592 -24.81 6.39 -16.59
N LEU A 593 -24.76 7.71 -16.79
CA LEU A 593 -23.52 8.49 -16.78
C LEU A 593 -23.73 9.76 -15.97
N SER A 594 -22.72 10.16 -15.18
CA SER A 594 -22.73 11.40 -14.40
C SER A 594 -22.80 12.66 -15.27
N SER A 595 -22.27 12.59 -16.50
CA SER A 595 -21.96 13.77 -17.33
C SER A 595 -22.66 13.78 -18.69
N ARG A 596 -23.95 13.42 -18.75
CA ARG A 596 -24.75 13.45 -20.01
C ARG A 596 -24.72 14.81 -20.72
N ASP A 597 -24.53 15.91 -19.98
CA ASP A 597 -24.58 17.28 -20.50
C ASP A 597 -23.20 17.93 -20.74
N HIS A 598 -22.09 17.25 -20.45
CA HIS A 598 -20.75 17.82 -20.67
C HIS A 598 -20.16 17.33 -21.99
N ALA A 599 -19.86 18.27 -22.88
CA ALA A 599 -19.26 18.02 -24.20
C ALA A 599 -17.90 17.30 -24.16
N MET A 600 -17.33 17.01 -22.98
CA MET A 600 -16.14 16.19 -22.77
C MET A 600 -16.27 15.33 -21.49
N ALA A 601 -17.12 14.30 -21.51
CA ALA A 601 -17.08 13.26 -20.46
C ALA A 601 -15.66 12.67 -20.37
N ASN A 602 -15.01 12.76 -19.21
CA ASN A 602 -13.72 12.16 -18.97
C ASN A 602 -13.91 10.64 -18.82
N ILE A 603 -13.31 9.89 -19.75
CA ILE A 603 -13.35 8.42 -19.82
C ILE A 603 -12.83 7.74 -18.54
N ARG A 604 -12.05 8.45 -17.72
CA ARG A 604 -11.46 7.97 -16.47
C ARG A 604 -12.19 8.40 -15.20
N ASN A 605 -13.35 9.06 -15.29
CA ASN A 605 -14.13 9.45 -14.12
C ASN A 605 -14.50 8.29 -13.18
N TYR A 606 -14.47 7.04 -13.65
CA TYR A 606 -14.70 5.87 -12.80
C TYR A 606 -13.66 5.73 -11.66
N LEU A 607 -12.53 6.45 -11.75
CA LEU A 607 -11.46 6.45 -10.77
C LEU A 607 -11.61 7.54 -9.69
N GLU A 608 -12.61 8.42 -9.76
CA GLU A 608 -12.78 9.50 -8.75
C GLU A 608 -13.33 8.99 -7.40
N GLY A 609 -13.57 7.69 -7.25
CA GLY A 609 -14.36 7.19 -6.13
C GLY A 609 -13.58 7.03 -4.83
N ASP A 610 -14.12 7.56 -3.73
CA ASP A 610 -13.58 7.46 -2.38
C ASP A 610 -13.72 6.04 -1.79
N GLU A 611 -12.69 5.54 -1.13
CA GLU A 611 -12.77 4.33 -0.32
C GLU A 611 -13.31 4.62 1.08
N ARG A 612 -14.14 3.70 1.60
CA ARG A 612 -14.78 3.81 2.91
C ARG A 612 -14.79 2.51 3.67
N PHE A 613 -14.17 2.48 4.86
CA PHE A 613 -14.16 1.31 5.73
C PHE A 613 -14.91 1.55 7.05
N TYR A 614 -15.90 0.70 7.30
CA TYR A 614 -16.70 0.66 8.52
C TYR A 614 -16.34 -0.59 9.31
N VAL A 615 -15.90 -0.41 10.55
CA VAL A 615 -15.49 -1.53 11.41
C VAL A 615 -16.26 -1.56 12.73
N ASN A 616 -16.51 -2.77 13.22
CA ASN A 616 -17.18 -3.06 14.49
C ASN A 616 -18.57 -2.41 14.60
N GLY A 617 -19.33 -2.42 13.50
CA GLY A 617 -20.70 -1.90 13.44
C GLY A 617 -20.81 -0.40 13.75
N SER A 618 -19.75 0.38 13.46
CA SER A 618 -19.78 1.84 13.51
C SER A 618 -20.56 2.41 12.33
N SER A 619 -21.40 3.41 12.59
CA SER A 619 -22.06 4.21 11.54
C SER A 619 -21.11 5.22 10.89
N SER A 620 -20.04 5.62 11.60
CA SER A 620 -19.00 6.49 11.06
C SER A 620 -17.85 5.66 10.50
N PRO A 621 -17.31 6.03 9.32
CA PRO A 621 -16.16 5.35 8.75
C PRO A 621 -14.94 5.52 9.66
N SER A 622 -14.13 4.48 9.80
CA SER A 622 -12.79 4.61 10.40
C SER A 622 -11.76 5.06 9.36
N TRP A 623 -12.07 4.89 8.08
CA TRP A 623 -11.25 5.21 6.92
C TRP A 623 -12.13 5.83 5.84
N HIS A 624 -11.74 6.97 5.27
CA HIS A 624 -12.48 7.68 4.22
C HIS A 624 -11.48 8.44 3.34
N GLY A 625 -11.25 7.95 2.13
CA GLY A 625 -10.25 8.54 1.22
C GLY A 625 -10.79 9.68 0.38
N THR A 626 -10.23 9.85 -0.82
CA THR A 626 -10.44 11.03 -1.69
C THR A 626 -10.49 10.73 -3.18
N GLY A 627 -10.32 9.47 -3.57
CA GLY A 627 -10.26 9.04 -4.96
C GLY A 627 -9.69 7.63 -5.11
N SER A 628 -10.00 6.96 -6.22
CA SER A 628 -9.54 5.59 -6.43
C SER A 628 -8.05 5.53 -6.74
N GLU A 629 -7.53 6.43 -7.58
CA GLU A 629 -6.07 6.51 -7.75
C GLU A 629 -5.34 6.89 -6.47
N ASP A 630 -5.97 7.70 -5.61
CA ASP A 630 -5.43 8.15 -4.33
C ASP A 630 -5.30 6.98 -3.35
N PHE A 631 -6.31 6.10 -3.28
CA PHE A 631 -6.27 4.87 -2.48
C PHE A 631 -5.12 3.93 -2.89
N TYR A 632 -4.82 3.89 -4.20
CA TYR A 632 -3.67 3.17 -4.72
C TYR A 632 -2.37 3.96 -4.59
N GLU A 633 -2.38 5.14 -3.98
CA GLU A 633 -1.25 6.04 -3.76
C GLU A 633 -0.60 6.59 -5.02
N SER A 634 -1.40 6.74 -6.07
CA SER A 634 -1.05 7.47 -7.26
C SER A 634 -1.66 8.87 -7.22
N GLY A 635 -1.97 9.47 -8.36
CA GLY A 635 -2.75 10.68 -8.48
C GLY A 635 -3.08 10.96 -9.95
N TRP A 636 -3.96 11.92 -10.22
CA TRP A 636 -4.18 12.40 -11.59
C TRP A 636 -4.59 11.30 -12.58
N TYR A 637 -5.45 10.38 -12.14
CA TYR A 637 -5.80 9.18 -12.88
C TYR A 637 -4.58 8.38 -13.35
N PHE A 638 -3.61 8.09 -12.48
CA PHE A 638 -2.38 7.36 -12.82
C PHE A 638 -1.63 7.99 -14.01
N ARG A 639 -1.56 9.34 -14.05
CA ARG A 639 -1.05 10.15 -15.17
C ARG A 639 -1.48 9.62 -16.55
N SER A 640 -2.78 9.28 -16.68
CA SER A 640 -3.40 8.74 -17.89
C SER A 640 -2.83 7.38 -18.36
N GLY A 641 -2.64 6.45 -17.42
CA GLY A 641 -2.38 5.03 -17.70
C GLY A 641 -0.92 4.70 -17.91
N THR A 642 -0.03 5.43 -17.25
CA THR A 642 1.33 4.93 -17.01
C THR A 642 1.27 3.99 -15.80
N THR A 643 2.11 2.96 -15.77
CA THR A 643 2.11 1.92 -14.74
C THR A 643 3.30 2.11 -13.80
N TYR A 644 3.12 1.99 -12.50
CA TYR A 644 4.21 1.93 -11.53
C TYR A 644 4.05 0.73 -10.60
N SER A 645 5.11 0.44 -9.84
CA SER A 645 5.12 -0.59 -8.81
C SER A 645 5.94 -0.13 -7.61
N MET A 646 5.27 -0.02 -6.46
CA MET A 646 5.89 0.13 -5.15
C MET A 646 5.57 -1.12 -4.31
N PRO A 647 6.33 -1.41 -3.24
CA PRO A 647 6.12 -2.66 -2.48
C PRO A 647 4.69 -2.84 -1.96
N LEU A 648 4.01 -1.74 -1.62
CA LEU A 648 2.68 -1.74 -1.01
C LEU A 648 1.57 -1.22 -1.91
N ALA A 649 1.86 -0.59 -3.05
CA ALA A 649 0.83 -0.14 -3.98
C ALA A 649 1.36 0.00 -5.42
N GLY A 650 0.48 -0.07 -6.41
CA GLY A 650 0.87 0.04 -7.81
C GLY A 650 -0.29 -0.22 -8.77
N ASN A 651 -0.07 0.10 -10.05
CA ASN A 651 -1.00 -0.19 -11.14
C ASN A 651 -0.31 -0.96 -12.28
N PRO A 652 -0.02 -2.26 -12.11
CA PRO A 652 0.80 -3.01 -13.07
C PRO A 652 0.14 -3.19 -14.44
N ALA A 653 -1.18 -2.97 -14.55
CA ALA A 653 -1.94 -3.26 -15.76
C ALA A 653 -2.75 -2.05 -16.23
N TYR A 654 -2.65 -1.74 -17.52
CA TYR A 654 -3.45 -0.72 -18.18
C TYR A 654 -3.79 -1.09 -19.62
N GLU A 655 -5.07 -1.01 -19.95
CA GLU A 655 -5.63 -1.29 -21.27
C GLU A 655 -6.57 -0.18 -21.71
N ARG A 656 -6.68 -0.01 -23.03
CA ARG A 656 -7.50 1.03 -23.67
C ARG A 656 -7.82 0.59 -25.09
N TYR A 657 -9.09 0.52 -25.45
CA TYR A 657 -9.56 0.14 -26.80
C TYR A 657 -8.93 -1.15 -27.36
N GLY A 658 -9.04 -2.27 -26.63
CA GLY A 658 -8.44 -3.55 -27.03
C GLY A 658 -8.21 -4.45 -25.83
N ASP A 659 -7.75 -5.69 -26.07
CA ASP A 659 -7.35 -6.64 -25.02
C ASP A 659 -8.47 -6.90 -23.98
N GLY A 660 -9.72 -7.01 -24.43
CA GLY A 660 -10.88 -7.15 -23.54
C GLY A 660 -11.35 -5.85 -22.87
N CYS A 661 -10.64 -4.74 -23.06
CA CYS A 661 -11.01 -3.41 -22.61
C CYS A 661 -11.76 -2.60 -23.68
N LYS A 662 -13.01 -2.24 -23.38
CA LYS A 662 -13.86 -1.46 -24.30
C LYS A 662 -13.38 -0.02 -24.48
N TYR A 663 -13.09 0.67 -23.38
CA TYR A 663 -12.78 2.10 -23.37
C TYR A 663 -11.47 2.37 -22.63
N ASP A 664 -11.46 2.23 -21.30
CA ASP A 664 -10.29 2.43 -20.45
C ASP A 664 -10.38 1.49 -19.25
N CYS A 665 -9.30 0.76 -18.95
CA CYS A 665 -9.28 -0.25 -17.92
C CYS A 665 -7.96 -0.20 -17.16
N THR A 666 -8.05 -0.18 -15.83
CA THR A 666 -6.91 -0.07 -14.93
C THR A 666 -6.92 -1.24 -13.96
N GLY A 667 -5.79 -1.93 -13.83
CA GLY A 667 -5.55 -2.93 -12.79
C GLY A 667 -4.58 -2.37 -11.75
N ALA A 668 -4.98 -2.40 -10.49
CA ALA A 668 -4.21 -1.83 -9.38
C ALA A 668 -4.20 -2.75 -8.15
N TYR A 669 -3.25 -2.54 -7.26
CA TYR A 669 -3.19 -3.21 -5.96
C TYR A 669 -2.82 -2.23 -4.85
N ARG A 670 -3.33 -2.53 -3.65
CA ARG A 670 -2.96 -1.90 -2.39
C ARG A 670 -2.78 -2.99 -1.35
N LEU A 671 -1.57 -3.13 -0.79
CA LEU A 671 -1.26 -3.99 0.35
C LEU A 671 -1.10 -3.12 1.59
N MET A 672 -2.07 -3.21 2.49
CA MET A 672 -2.13 -2.43 3.72
C MET A 672 -1.40 -3.18 4.84
N ILE A 673 -0.08 -3.32 4.78
CA ILE A 673 0.67 -4.11 5.76
C ILE A 673 0.90 -3.33 7.06
N PRO A 674 1.54 -2.14 7.05
CA PRO A 674 1.66 -1.31 8.24
C PRO A 674 0.30 -0.75 8.69
N ASP A 675 -0.48 -0.29 7.73
CA ASP A 675 -1.81 0.32 7.85
C ASP A 675 -2.96 -0.70 7.74
N ALA A 676 -2.69 -1.98 8.06
CA ALA A 676 -3.72 -3.03 8.04
C ALA A 676 -4.92 -2.65 8.90
N VAL A 677 -6.14 -3.06 8.53
CA VAL A 677 -7.37 -2.64 9.21
C VAL A 677 -7.91 -3.78 10.07
N PRO A 678 -7.62 -3.79 11.39
CA PRO A 678 -8.18 -4.79 12.29
C PRO A 678 -9.65 -4.51 12.61
N PHE A 679 -10.41 -5.59 12.79
CA PHE A 679 -11.79 -5.56 13.23
C PHE A 679 -12.03 -6.65 14.28
N SER A 680 -12.90 -6.34 15.23
CA SER A 680 -13.22 -7.18 16.39
C SER A 680 -14.64 -7.77 16.29
N ASP A 681 -15.53 -7.18 15.52
CA ASP A 681 -16.92 -7.67 15.35
C ASP A 681 -17.42 -7.67 13.89
N GLY A 682 -16.61 -7.13 12.98
CA GLY A 682 -16.87 -7.18 11.54
C GLY A 682 -16.36 -5.93 10.82
N ILE A 683 -16.34 -6.03 9.50
CA ILE A 683 -15.89 -4.98 8.59
C ILE A 683 -16.84 -4.90 7.38
N VAL A 684 -17.05 -3.69 6.88
CA VAL A 684 -17.59 -3.40 5.55
C VAL A 684 -16.59 -2.44 4.91
N ALA A 685 -15.89 -2.91 3.88
CA ALA A 685 -14.89 -2.16 3.15
C ALA A 685 -15.28 -2.09 1.67
N GLY A 686 -15.33 -0.89 1.12
CA GLY A 686 -15.63 -0.66 -0.28
C GLY A 686 -15.05 0.64 -0.80
N ILE A 687 -15.27 0.88 -2.09
CA ILE A 687 -14.82 2.08 -2.81
C ILE A 687 -15.91 2.57 -3.73
N GLU A 688 -16.04 3.89 -3.87
CA GLU A 688 -16.97 4.44 -4.84
C GLU A 688 -16.54 4.14 -6.29
N HIS A 689 -17.48 4.17 -7.22
CA HIS A 689 -17.19 4.06 -8.65
C HIS A 689 -17.52 5.37 -9.37
N GLY A 690 -16.56 6.29 -9.30
CA GLY A 690 -16.68 7.70 -9.71
C GLY A 690 -17.22 8.61 -8.60
N PRO A 691 -17.44 9.91 -8.89
CA PRO A 691 -17.51 10.98 -7.87
C PRO A 691 -18.64 10.91 -6.82
N SER A 692 -19.52 9.92 -6.94
CA SER A 692 -20.69 9.71 -6.07
C SER A 692 -21.38 8.39 -6.41
N ASN A 693 -20.62 7.32 -6.67
CA ASN A 693 -21.15 6.03 -7.13
C ASN A 693 -22.04 6.14 -8.37
N ASN A 694 -21.60 6.89 -9.37
CA ASN A 694 -22.45 7.29 -10.49
C ASN A 694 -21.86 6.94 -11.87
N GLU A 695 -20.68 6.32 -11.93
CA GLU A 695 -20.06 5.92 -13.20
C GLU A 695 -20.20 4.41 -13.47
N PRO A 696 -20.49 4.01 -14.72
CA PRO A 696 -20.66 2.62 -15.07
C PRO A 696 -19.30 1.93 -15.22
N GLY A 697 -19.16 0.75 -14.62
CA GLY A 697 -17.96 -0.06 -14.68
C GLY A 697 -18.26 -1.56 -14.60
N LEU A 698 -17.31 -2.38 -15.05
CA LEU A 698 -17.25 -3.80 -14.72
C LEU A 698 -16.02 -4.02 -13.84
N TYR A 699 -16.23 -4.16 -12.54
CA TYR A 699 -15.16 -4.27 -11.55
C TYR A 699 -14.97 -5.74 -11.16
N SER A 700 -13.74 -6.06 -10.77
CA SER A 700 -13.36 -7.32 -10.13
C SER A 700 -12.33 -7.03 -9.06
N SER A 701 -12.43 -7.65 -7.89
CA SER A 701 -11.45 -7.47 -6.83
C SER A 701 -11.25 -8.73 -6.01
N THR A 702 -10.01 -8.94 -5.56
CA THR A 702 -9.64 -9.97 -4.59
C THR A 702 -9.06 -9.32 -3.33
N ALA A 703 -9.79 -9.44 -2.22
CA ALA A 703 -9.41 -8.94 -0.90
C ALA A 703 -8.57 -9.98 -0.14
N TYR A 704 -7.45 -9.56 0.45
CA TYR A 704 -6.55 -10.39 1.27
C TYR A 704 -6.74 -10.05 2.74
N TRP A 705 -7.05 -11.04 3.57
CA TRP A 705 -7.32 -10.82 4.99
C TRP A 705 -7.15 -12.09 5.82
N TYR A 706 -7.04 -11.93 7.14
CA TYR A 706 -7.09 -13.05 8.09
C TYR A 706 -8.38 -12.99 8.89
N GLY A 707 -9.02 -14.14 9.08
CA GLY A 707 -10.35 -14.20 9.67
C GLY A 707 -10.78 -15.58 10.16
N GLY A 708 -12.08 -15.72 10.39
CA GLY A 708 -12.67 -16.95 10.94
C GLY A 708 -12.69 -17.01 12.47
N LEU A 709 -12.26 -15.95 13.16
CA LEU A 709 -12.31 -15.84 14.61
C LEU A 709 -13.67 -15.31 15.09
N PRO A 710 -14.14 -15.72 16.28
CA PRO A 710 -15.36 -15.16 16.87
C PRO A 710 -15.19 -13.66 17.14
N SER A 711 -16.29 -12.99 17.48
CA SER A 711 -16.23 -11.59 17.89
C SER A 711 -15.32 -11.44 19.11
N GLY A 712 -14.31 -10.58 18.99
CA GLY A 712 -13.34 -10.26 20.04
C GLY A 712 -13.86 -9.23 21.04
N THR A 713 -15.15 -8.90 20.98
CA THR A 713 -15.77 -7.93 21.86
C THR A 713 -17.21 -8.33 22.20
N GLU A 714 -17.71 -7.82 23.31
CA GLU A 714 -19.11 -7.94 23.69
C GLU A 714 -19.64 -6.61 24.22
N ARG A 715 -20.87 -6.26 23.82
CA ARG A 715 -21.54 -5.09 24.39
C ARG A 715 -22.04 -5.43 25.78
N THR A 716 -21.42 -4.85 26.81
CA THR A 716 -21.77 -5.10 28.22
C THR A 716 -22.81 -4.12 28.73
N ASP A 717 -22.76 -2.87 28.28
CA ASP A 717 -23.64 -1.83 28.80
C ASP A 717 -23.95 -0.72 27.78
N ARG A 718 -24.95 0.10 28.09
CA ARG A 718 -25.34 1.25 27.29
C ARG A 718 -26.02 2.31 28.15
N ILE A 719 -25.54 3.53 28.01
CA ILE A 719 -26.16 4.72 28.58
C ILE A 719 -26.84 5.51 27.47
N ASP A 720 -28.17 5.59 27.53
CA ASP A 720 -28.97 6.48 26.70
C ASP A 720 -29.23 7.80 27.43
N LEU A 721 -28.72 8.93 26.90
CA LEU A 721 -28.75 10.21 27.62
C LEU A 721 -30.09 10.95 27.50
N ALA A 722 -30.96 10.51 26.58
CA ALA A 722 -32.34 10.97 26.47
C ALA A 722 -33.26 10.27 27.49
N ASP A 723 -32.91 9.06 27.95
CA ASP A 723 -33.73 8.28 28.86
C ASP A 723 -33.35 8.54 30.33
N ARG A 724 -34.29 9.13 31.07
CA ARG A 724 -34.13 9.42 32.51
C ARG A 724 -33.87 8.16 33.34
N SER A 725 -34.45 7.02 32.98
CA SER A 725 -34.26 5.75 33.69
C SER A 725 -32.85 5.22 33.46
N SER A 726 -32.38 5.26 32.20
CA SER A 726 -30.99 4.96 31.87
C SER A 726 -30.02 5.88 32.62
N ARG A 727 -30.26 7.19 32.65
CA ARG A 727 -29.39 8.13 33.39
C ARG A 727 -29.32 7.80 34.89
N ALA A 728 -30.47 7.50 35.50
CA ALA A 728 -30.54 7.15 36.92
C ALA A 728 -29.82 5.83 37.22
N LYS A 729 -30.01 4.79 36.38
CA LYS A 729 -29.32 3.49 36.52
C LYS A 729 -27.79 3.68 36.59
N HIS A 730 -27.24 4.51 35.72
CA HIS A 730 -25.79 4.69 35.57
C HIS A 730 -25.24 5.85 36.41
N SER A 731 -26.02 6.39 37.36
CA SER A 731 -25.62 7.55 38.18
C SER A 731 -25.08 8.73 37.36
N TYR A 732 -25.63 8.95 36.16
CA TYR A 732 -25.12 9.93 35.20
C TYR A 732 -25.27 11.36 35.73
N LYS A 733 -24.17 12.12 35.69
CA LYS A 733 -24.11 13.54 36.05
C LYS A 733 -23.27 14.31 35.04
N ALA A 734 -23.70 15.51 34.68
CA ALA A 734 -22.98 16.42 33.80
C ALA A 734 -23.01 17.85 34.35
N GLY A 735 -21.84 18.49 34.46
CA GLY A 735 -21.73 19.88 34.87
C GLY A 735 -22.05 20.83 33.72
N GLY A 736 -22.88 21.84 33.96
CA GLY A 736 -23.25 22.83 32.95
C GLY A 736 -23.98 22.24 31.74
N GLU A 737 -24.71 21.14 31.95
CA GLU A 737 -25.40 20.39 30.89
C GLU A 737 -26.45 21.24 30.18
N LYS A 738 -26.48 21.13 28.85
CA LYS A 738 -27.57 21.60 28.00
C LYS A 738 -28.08 20.43 27.18
N VAL A 739 -29.38 20.44 26.89
CA VAL A 739 -30.05 19.41 26.09
C VAL A 739 -30.65 20.07 24.87
N GLU A 740 -30.41 19.49 23.70
CA GLU A 740 -31.01 19.91 22.44
C GLU A 740 -31.47 18.70 21.62
N THR A 741 -32.47 18.89 20.76
CA THR A 741 -32.81 17.89 19.76
C THR A 741 -32.00 18.14 18.50
N LEU A 742 -31.25 17.13 18.06
CA LEU A 742 -30.48 17.15 16.83
C LEU A 742 -31.13 16.23 15.80
N THR A 743 -31.33 16.73 14.58
CA THR A 743 -31.62 15.93 13.39
C THR A 743 -30.49 16.15 12.39
N SER A 744 -29.77 15.09 12.03
CA SER A 744 -28.66 15.13 11.07
C SER A 744 -28.35 13.70 10.58
N THR A 745 -27.29 13.54 9.79
CA THR A 745 -26.83 12.27 9.19
C THR A 745 -25.41 11.94 9.64
N PHE A 746 -24.99 10.69 9.42
CA PHE A 746 -23.59 10.28 9.51
C PHE A 746 -22.85 10.60 8.21
N VAL A 747 -21.52 10.67 8.28
CA VAL A 747 -20.65 10.70 7.08
C VAL A 747 -20.67 9.33 6.41
N GLY A 748 -20.74 9.32 5.07
CA GLY A 748 -20.73 8.13 4.22
C GLY A 748 -22.07 7.38 4.15
N LEU A 749 -22.06 6.15 3.64
CA LEU A 749 -23.28 5.44 3.20
C LEU A 749 -23.82 4.38 4.15
N ARG A 750 -23.21 4.15 5.33
CA ARG A 750 -23.63 3.05 6.21
C ARG A 750 -25.04 3.24 6.79
N ASP A 751 -25.34 4.44 7.24
CA ASP A 751 -26.64 4.85 7.81
C ASP A 751 -26.98 6.26 7.27
N PRO A 752 -27.38 6.38 5.99
CA PRO A 752 -27.45 7.66 5.28
C PRO A 752 -28.69 8.49 5.66
N GLU A 753 -29.70 7.85 6.24
CA GLU A 753 -30.96 8.50 6.64
C GLU A 753 -30.77 9.44 7.83
N PRO A 754 -31.48 10.60 7.85
CA PRO A 754 -31.46 11.50 8.99
C PRO A 754 -31.92 10.81 10.29
N LEU A 755 -31.09 10.92 11.32
CA LEU A 755 -31.35 10.45 12.67
C LEU A 755 -31.73 11.65 13.57
N THR A 756 -32.88 11.57 14.24
CA THR A 756 -33.31 12.57 15.23
C THR A 756 -33.14 12.02 16.65
N ARG A 757 -32.38 12.71 17.51
CA ARG A 757 -32.23 12.36 18.93
C ARG A 757 -32.03 13.59 19.82
N GLU A 758 -32.35 13.46 21.10
CA GLU A 758 -31.84 14.39 22.11
C GLU A 758 -30.33 14.15 22.33
N THR A 759 -29.58 15.25 22.35
CA THR A 759 -28.14 15.31 22.56
C THR A 759 -27.86 16.24 23.71
N THR A 760 -26.88 15.87 24.53
CA THR A 760 -26.39 16.68 25.64
C THR A 760 -25.07 17.33 25.26
N THR A 761 -24.83 18.56 25.70
CA THR A 761 -23.50 19.17 25.75
C THR A 761 -23.17 19.51 27.20
N ALA A 762 -21.90 19.35 27.59
CA ALA A 762 -21.43 19.62 28.94
C ALA A 762 -20.16 20.48 28.92
N SER A 763 -20.21 21.62 29.60
CA SER A 763 -19.05 22.50 29.80
C SER A 763 -18.22 22.11 31.04
N GLY A 764 -18.79 21.28 31.92
CA GLY A 764 -18.15 20.75 33.12
C GLY A 764 -17.91 19.24 33.07
N ARG A 765 -17.53 18.67 34.21
CA ARG A 765 -17.28 17.23 34.36
C ARG A 765 -18.54 16.42 34.03
N VAL A 766 -18.37 15.36 33.23
CA VAL A 766 -19.37 14.29 33.04
C VAL A 766 -18.92 13.07 33.83
N GLY A 767 -19.83 12.36 34.48
CA GLY A 767 -19.51 11.12 35.20
C GLY A 767 -20.67 10.13 35.20
N PHE A 768 -20.34 8.86 35.12
CA PHE A 768 -21.30 7.74 35.11
C PHE A 768 -20.62 6.43 35.53
N GLU A 769 -21.41 5.45 35.93
CA GLU A 769 -20.99 4.09 36.24
C GLU A 769 -21.52 3.14 35.17
N VAL A 770 -20.71 2.17 34.75
CA VAL A 770 -21.07 1.21 33.70
C VAL A 770 -20.69 -0.21 34.08
N ASP A 771 -21.52 -1.14 33.64
CA ASP A 771 -21.31 -2.58 33.77
C ASP A 771 -20.30 -3.07 32.73
N ILE A 772 -19.36 -3.91 33.16
CA ILE A 772 -18.33 -4.52 32.32
C ILE A 772 -18.19 -6.02 32.66
N SER A 773 -17.58 -6.77 31.76
CA SER A 773 -17.33 -8.20 31.96
C SER A 773 -16.16 -8.40 32.93
N GLU A 774 -16.27 -9.28 33.93
CA GLU A 774 -15.16 -9.54 34.88
C GLU A 774 -13.94 -10.16 34.19
N SER A 775 -14.16 -10.87 33.08
CA SER A 775 -13.12 -11.48 32.24
C SER A 775 -12.66 -10.57 31.09
N ASN A 776 -12.91 -9.26 31.16
CA ASN A 776 -12.53 -8.35 30.08
C ASN A 776 -11.00 -8.25 29.93
N ASN A 777 -10.54 -8.10 28.69
CA ASN A 777 -9.18 -7.71 28.33
C ASN A 777 -9.15 -6.22 27.91
N GLY A 778 -9.71 -5.35 28.76
CA GLY A 778 -9.92 -3.95 28.45
C GLY A 778 -11.34 -3.64 27.99
N VAL A 779 -11.65 -2.35 27.92
CA VAL A 779 -13.02 -1.85 27.66
C VAL A 779 -12.97 -0.72 26.65
N ARG A 780 -13.89 -0.71 25.68
CA ARG A 780 -14.13 0.43 24.80
C ARG A 780 -15.40 1.18 25.19
N LEU A 781 -15.26 2.48 25.34
CA LEU A 781 -16.38 3.42 25.32
C LEU A 781 -16.58 3.90 23.89
N ARG A 782 -17.75 3.65 23.30
CA ARG A 782 -18.17 4.26 22.03
C ARG A 782 -19.19 5.36 22.32
N ARG A 783 -18.92 6.57 21.85
CA ARG A 783 -19.79 7.74 22.01
C ARG A 783 -20.50 8.02 20.70
N LEU A 784 -21.81 8.27 20.77
CA LEU A 784 -22.56 8.94 19.71
C LEU A 784 -22.63 10.42 20.07
N SER A 785 -22.06 11.29 19.25
CA SER A 785 -21.90 12.72 19.52
C SER A 785 -22.32 13.60 18.35
N ASP A 786 -22.49 14.89 18.64
CA ASP A 786 -22.57 15.96 17.66
C ASP A 786 -21.16 16.51 17.38
N GLN A 787 -20.70 16.39 16.14
CA GLN A 787 -19.38 16.85 15.69
C GLN A 787 -19.38 18.23 15.02
N ALA A 788 -20.45 19.03 15.16
CA ALA A 788 -20.53 20.38 14.57
C ALA A 788 -19.35 21.28 14.94
N GLN A 789 -18.80 21.13 16.15
CA GLN A 789 -17.59 21.80 16.61
C GLN A 789 -16.43 20.79 16.62
N SER A 790 -15.33 21.17 15.99
CA SER A 790 -14.04 20.46 16.05
C SER A 790 -13.41 20.55 17.43
N HIS A 791 -12.48 19.65 17.73
CA HIS A 791 -11.57 19.75 18.86
C HIS A 791 -12.24 19.63 20.25
N GLN A 792 -13.31 18.84 20.36
CA GLN A 792 -13.83 18.41 21.66
C GLN A 792 -12.81 17.51 22.36
N LYS A 793 -12.47 17.83 23.62
CA LYS A 793 -11.35 17.20 24.34
C LYS A 793 -11.66 17.02 25.82
N VAL A 794 -11.55 15.78 26.31
CA VAL A 794 -11.70 15.44 27.72
C VAL A 794 -10.57 14.54 28.20
N ARG A 795 -10.17 14.72 29.47
CA ARG A 795 -9.36 13.76 30.20
C ARG A 795 -10.28 12.68 30.75
N VAL A 796 -10.00 11.43 30.39
CA VAL A 796 -10.74 10.25 30.85
C VAL A 796 -10.12 9.77 32.15
N ARG A 797 -10.94 9.59 33.18
CA ARG A 797 -10.57 8.93 34.43
C ARG A 797 -11.46 7.73 34.69
N VAL A 798 -10.87 6.67 35.23
CA VAL A 798 -11.55 5.44 35.65
C VAL A 798 -11.22 5.20 37.11
N ASP A 799 -12.26 5.11 37.95
CA ASP A 799 -12.14 4.95 39.40
C ASP A 799 -11.17 5.94 40.06
N GLY A 800 -11.22 7.19 39.58
CA GLY A 800 -10.37 8.29 40.05
C GLY A 800 -8.95 8.31 39.45
N LYS A 801 -8.52 7.31 38.68
CA LYS A 801 -7.20 7.31 38.01
C LYS A 801 -7.31 7.88 36.60
N THR A 802 -6.36 8.71 36.18
CA THR A 802 -6.29 9.20 34.78
C THR A 802 -5.88 8.07 33.86
N VAL A 803 -6.63 7.88 32.78
CA VAL A 803 -6.33 6.88 31.73
C VAL A 803 -5.68 7.54 30.52
N GLY A 804 -6.23 8.67 30.07
CA GLY A 804 -5.70 9.37 28.90
C GLY A 804 -6.58 10.53 28.47
N THR A 805 -6.40 10.98 27.24
CA THR A 805 -7.17 12.08 26.65
C THR A 805 -7.98 11.59 25.47
N TRP A 806 -9.29 11.76 25.53
CA TRP A 806 -10.17 11.54 24.38
C TRP A 806 -10.26 12.85 23.59
N LEU A 807 -9.63 12.87 22.42
CA LEU A 807 -9.63 13.98 21.49
C LEU A 807 -10.46 13.63 20.25
N GLN A 808 -11.37 14.52 19.89
CA GLN A 808 -12.14 14.49 18.66
C GLN A 808 -11.70 15.71 17.83
N PRO A 809 -10.76 15.57 16.88
CA PRO A 809 -10.14 16.72 16.21
C PRO A 809 -11.01 17.34 15.10
N LEU A 810 -11.74 16.53 14.31
CA LEU A 810 -12.38 16.93 13.06
C LEU A 810 -13.80 17.50 13.22
N GLY A 811 -14.07 18.75 12.85
CA GLY A 811 -15.45 19.29 12.86
C GLY A 811 -16.21 19.03 11.56
N ASN A 812 -17.53 18.78 11.65
CA ASN A 812 -18.42 18.67 10.49
C ASN A 812 -19.81 19.25 10.78
N ARG A 813 -20.21 20.28 10.01
CA ARG A 813 -21.51 20.97 10.16
C ARG A 813 -22.62 20.40 9.26
N SER A 814 -22.27 19.59 8.27
CA SER A 814 -23.21 18.99 7.31
C SER A 814 -23.69 17.63 7.83
N HIS A 815 -22.75 16.72 8.11
CA HIS A 815 -23.02 15.41 8.70
C HIS A 815 -22.61 15.43 10.17
N ARG A 816 -23.53 15.84 11.05
CA ARG A 816 -23.20 16.13 12.46
C ARG A 816 -23.14 14.91 13.36
N TRP A 817 -23.67 13.75 12.96
CA TRP A 817 -23.55 12.57 13.81
C TRP A 817 -22.19 11.90 13.65
N LEU A 818 -21.54 11.64 14.78
CA LEU A 818 -20.27 10.93 14.86
C LEU A 818 -20.37 9.76 15.85
N GLN A 819 -19.83 8.60 15.45
CA GLN A 819 -19.45 7.55 16.38
C GLN A 819 -17.92 7.51 16.50
N ASP A 820 -17.42 7.92 17.66
CA ASP A 820 -16.01 7.79 18.04
C ASP A 820 -15.87 6.93 19.29
N GLY A 821 -14.63 6.60 19.67
CA GLY A 821 -14.41 5.74 20.82
C GLY A 821 -13.05 5.92 21.47
N PHE A 822 -12.99 5.47 22.72
CA PHE A 822 -11.83 5.50 23.60
C PHE A 822 -11.66 4.15 24.28
N ASP A 823 -10.45 3.59 24.21
CA ASP A 823 -10.10 2.34 24.87
C ASP A 823 -9.54 2.60 26.27
N ILE A 824 -9.97 1.75 27.20
CA ILE A 824 -9.51 1.70 28.58
C ILE A 824 -8.73 0.39 28.72
N PRO A 825 -7.44 0.44 29.07
CA PRO A 825 -6.60 -0.75 29.07
C PRO A 825 -6.99 -1.74 30.20
N PRO A 826 -6.59 -3.02 30.07
CA PRO A 826 -6.84 -4.06 31.08
C PRO A 826 -6.37 -3.66 32.48
N ALA A 827 -5.25 -2.95 32.58
CA ALA A 827 -4.70 -2.45 33.84
C ALA A 827 -5.67 -1.59 34.67
N MET A 828 -6.72 -1.03 34.05
CA MET A 828 -7.76 -0.23 34.71
C MET A 828 -9.04 -1.01 34.99
N THR A 829 -9.25 -2.18 34.38
CA THR A 829 -10.55 -2.84 34.24
C THR A 829 -10.56 -4.32 34.61
N ALA A 830 -9.41 -4.99 34.62
CA ALA A 830 -9.30 -6.42 34.89
C ALA A 830 -9.88 -6.82 36.26
N GLY A 831 -10.70 -7.88 36.27
CA GLY A 831 -11.32 -8.45 37.47
C GLY A 831 -12.46 -7.61 38.07
N LYS A 832 -12.92 -6.56 37.38
CA LYS A 832 -14.03 -5.71 37.82
C LYS A 832 -15.30 -6.02 37.02
N SER A 833 -16.46 -5.93 37.66
CA SER A 833 -17.78 -6.02 37.04
C SER A 833 -18.44 -4.66 36.76
N SER A 834 -17.94 -3.58 37.36
CA SER A 834 -18.31 -2.22 37.02
C SER A 834 -17.13 -1.27 37.14
N ILE A 835 -17.20 -0.14 36.45
CA ILE A 835 -16.24 0.97 36.59
C ILE A 835 -16.95 2.31 36.64
N ARG A 836 -16.36 3.27 37.37
CA ARG A 836 -16.78 4.66 37.33
C ARG A 836 -15.93 5.46 36.36
N VAL A 837 -16.57 6.00 35.33
CA VAL A 837 -15.95 6.86 34.32
C VAL A 837 -16.20 8.32 34.65
N GLU A 838 -15.16 9.15 34.57
CA GLU A 838 -15.27 10.61 34.62
C GLU A 838 -14.58 11.22 33.39
N LEU A 839 -15.29 12.10 32.70
CA LEU A 839 -14.79 12.88 31.57
C LEU A 839 -14.65 14.33 32.02
N VAL A 840 -13.42 14.82 32.06
CA VAL A 840 -13.08 16.16 32.55
C VAL A 840 -12.64 17.03 31.38
N PRO A 841 -13.34 18.13 31.04
CA PRO A 841 -12.94 19.05 29.98
C PRO A 841 -11.48 19.50 30.12
N VAL A 842 -10.77 19.61 28.99
CA VAL A 842 -9.36 20.02 28.94
C VAL A 842 -9.22 21.31 28.15
N GLY A 843 -8.68 22.35 28.79
CA GLY A 843 -8.50 23.67 28.17
C GLY A 843 -9.83 24.40 27.92
N ASN A 844 -9.80 25.38 27.03
CA ASN A 844 -10.96 26.19 26.66
C ASN A 844 -11.63 25.68 25.36
N GLY A 845 -11.60 24.36 25.12
CA GLY A 845 -12.24 23.74 23.97
C GLY A 845 -13.78 23.81 24.03
N PRO A 846 -14.48 23.45 22.95
CA PRO A 846 -15.94 23.40 22.94
C PRO A 846 -16.49 22.39 23.96
N ASP A 847 -17.75 22.59 24.34
CA ASP A 847 -18.48 21.69 25.23
C ASP A 847 -18.46 20.24 24.71
N TRP A 848 -18.34 19.27 25.63
CA TRP A 848 -18.33 17.85 25.27
C TRP A 848 -19.75 17.38 24.96
N SER A 849 -19.99 16.94 23.72
CA SER A 849 -21.30 16.47 23.27
C SER A 849 -21.42 14.96 23.33
N ALA A 850 -22.60 14.46 23.69
CA ALA A 850 -22.98 13.06 23.60
C ALA A 850 -24.51 12.90 23.62
N SER A 851 -25.03 11.91 22.89
CA SER A 851 -26.41 11.41 23.03
C SER A 851 -26.46 10.00 23.60
N ARG A 852 -25.36 9.24 23.49
CA ARG A 852 -25.25 7.87 23.99
C ARG A 852 -23.80 7.46 24.22
N TYR A 853 -23.58 6.66 25.27
CA TYR A 853 -22.38 5.85 25.44
C TYR A 853 -22.74 4.37 25.31
N THR A 854 -21.97 3.61 24.54
CA THR A 854 -22.07 2.16 24.45
C THR A 854 -20.77 1.57 24.96
N VAL A 855 -20.84 0.58 25.85
CA VAL A 855 -19.69 -0.03 26.49
C VAL A 855 -19.50 -1.41 25.90
N PHE A 856 -18.25 -1.68 25.52
CA PHE A 856 -17.84 -2.97 25.01
C PHE A 856 -16.68 -3.51 25.83
N SER A 857 -16.78 -4.72 26.36
CA SER A 857 -15.63 -5.44 26.92
C SER A 857 -14.93 -6.19 25.81
N HIS A 858 -13.60 -6.08 25.75
CA HIS A 858 -12.77 -6.89 24.87
C HIS A 858 -12.61 -8.28 25.49
N LYS A 859 -12.60 -9.33 24.64
CA LYS A 859 -12.50 -10.74 25.06
C LYS A 859 -11.07 -11.26 25.01
#